data_AF-A0A920CZB1-F1
#
_entry.id   AF-A0A920CZB1-F1
#
_cell.length_a   1.000
_cell.length_b   1.000
_cell.length_c   1.000
_cell.angle_alpha   90.00
_cell.angle_beta   90.00
_cell.angle_gamma   90.00
#
_symmetry.space_group_name_H-M   'P 1'
#
loop_
_entity.id
_entity.type
_entity.pdbx_description
1 polymer ?
#
loop_
_entity_poly.entity_id
_entity_poly.type
_entity_poly.pdbx_seq_one_letter_code
_entity_poly.pdbx_strand_id
1 'polypeptide(L)'
;MNPSSRLSVSLDRQGAALGDLFGIFFEDLNHAADGGLYAELVRNRSFEFDPIDNRSYHALTAWEKVERGGGMAEISIQTDAPLNVKNPHYAVIEVAAGGDGVGLMNLGFNSGIPLKEGERYLFSMYAKRETDEADLLQIIVETPDGAVLAEAEVAVAGKEWVKYEAELIAKTSSHSGRLLILTKRTGSLALDMVSLFPQATFRNRPNGMRADIAQLLQELKPKFMRFPGGCLVHDGSLNADDRNSMYRWKNTIGPLHERPARRSNWGYNQTLGLGYYEYFQFCEDIGAKPIPVLPAGYDPHHKRIVPLDELGPWIDDALDLIEFANGGVDTVWGAKRAELGHPQPFGLEYIAIGNEEVGEPFFERYAYFHKAIKERYPEIKIINSSGPFPAGGEYERGWASARENGSDYVDEHYYVSPEWMLANIDRYQSFSADDPKVFLGEYASWGNTYYNALAEAAYMTGLQNNAHAVGLACYAPLLCNVDYVNWKPDLIWYNNHQVYSTANYYVQQLFMHHQGDYLLDVQAEGLGEPQFAKVKAINGKLALGANPDTARFWDIQLINNETGEKQLLQYDTANVSETNSKWRELAATDWEHYTVTFKARRLQGDKGFELSFGEQDSGNRYLWEIGGWQNQDAALVSLVNGRGSCLTQSLFTVESEVDYECALEVSGRSLKAYINGELINEAEDKPLVIAPLYYTASYEKESGDTIVKAVNVQEKALDLTIELTKLGSTASARKVEIYELAGYGLEEQNDFEAPTRIAPQQYGYELESDASGFKYGVKPQSITIFRFKL
;
A
#
# COMPACT_ATOMS: atom_id res chain seq x y z
N MET A 1 -24.07 33.67 -28.17
CA MET A 1 -24.20 33.28 -26.75
C MET A 1 -23.59 31.90 -26.67
N ASN A 2 -22.52 31.68 -25.90
CA ASN A 2 -22.06 30.32 -25.66
C ASN A 2 -23.20 29.56 -24.97
N PRO A 3 -23.53 28.32 -25.40
CA PRO A 3 -24.47 27.51 -24.64
C PRO A 3 -23.95 27.41 -23.20
N SER A 4 -24.83 27.64 -22.22
CA SER A 4 -24.47 27.50 -20.80
C SER A 4 -24.21 26.02 -20.54
N SER A 5 -23.01 25.67 -20.03
CA SER A 5 -22.69 24.31 -19.61
C SER A 5 -23.66 23.86 -18.51
N ARG A 6 -24.21 22.65 -18.62
CA ARG A 6 -25.26 22.16 -17.74
C ARG A 6 -25.07 20.69 -17.38
N LEU A 7 -25.35 20.35 -16.12
CA LEU A 7 -25.60 18.97 -15.66
C LEU A 7 -27.04 18.86 -15.15
N SER A 8 -27.85 18.03 -15.79
CA SER A 8 -29.20 17.70 -15.36
C SER A 8 -29.19 16.36 -14.61
N VAL A 9 -29.42 16.38 -13.31
CA VAL A 9 -29.39 15.21 -12.42
C VAL A 9 -30.81 14.73 -12.17
N SER A 10 -31.11 13.48 -12.50
CA SER A 10 -32.44 12.91 -12.35
C SER A 10 -32.63 12.23 -10.99
N LEU A 11 -33.46 12.83 -10.12
CA LEU A 11 -33.74 12.34 -8.77
C LEU A 11 -34.60 11.06 -8.72
N ASP A 12 -35.33 10.75 -9.80
CA ASP A 12 -36.19 9.55 -9.87
C ASP A 12 -35.55 8.39 -10.65
N ARG A 13 -34.32 8.55 -11.14
CA ARG A 13 -33.59 7.51 -11.90
C ARG A 13 -32.41 7.01 -11.09
N GLN A 14 -32.68 6.01 -10.26
CA GLN A 14 -31.67 5.30 -9.49
C GLN A 14 -30.83 4.40 -10.41
N GLY A 15 -29.51 4.59 -10.37
CA GLY A 15 -28.51 3.73 -10.99
C GLY A 15 -27.97 2.65 -10.04
N ALA A 16 -26.75 2.17 -10.30
CA ALA A 16 -26.11 1.11 -9.52
C ALA A 16 -25.89 1.53 -8.05
N ALA A 17 -25.96 0.55 -7.14
CA ALA A 17 -25.58 0.74 -5.74
C ALA A 17 -24.07 0.91 -5.62
N LEU A 18 -23.64 1.88 -4.81
CA LEU A 18 -22.22 2.19 -4.60
C LEU A 18 -21.58 1.29 -3.53
N GLY A 19 -22.37 0.74 -2.60
CA GLY A 19 -21.88 -0.24 -1.61
C GLY A 19 -20.67 0.24 -0.83
N ASP A 20 -19.64 -0.61 -0.75
CA ASP A 20 -18.41 -0.37 0.02
C ASP A 20 -17.28 0.23 -0.85
N LEU A 21 -17.60 0.98 -1.92
CA LEU A 21 -16.66 1.34 -3.00
C LEU A 21 -15.29 1.87 -2.54
N PHE A 22 -15.22 2.83 -1.60
CA PHE A 22 -13.93 3.42 -1.21
C PHE A 22 -13.49 3.01 0.21
N GLY A 23 -12.28 2.46 0.32
CA GLY A 23 -11.65 2.04 1.57
C GLY A 23 -10.15 2.34 1.62
N ILE A 24 -9.45 1.73 2.58
CA ILE A 24 -8.00 1.88 2.76
C ILE A 24 -7.27 0.53 2.66
N PHE A 25 -6.01 0.58 2.27
CA PHE A 25 -5.09 -0.55 2.25
C PHE A 25 -4.09 -0.43 3.40
N PHE A 26 -3.69 -1.53 4.02
CA PHE A 26 -2.63 -1.57 5.01
C PHE A 26 -1.67 -2.72 4.73
N GLU A 27 -0.39 -2.37 4.63
CA GLU A 27 0.76 -3.28 4.66
C GLU A 27 1.85 -2.71 5.55
N ASP A 28 2.55 -3.59 6.27
CA ASP A 28 3.76 -3.21 7.01
C ASP A 28 4.95 -3.08 6.06
N LEU A 29 4.97 -1.95 5.34
CA LEU A 29 6.06 -1.41 4.54
C LEU A 29 6.34 0.03 5.00
N ASN A 30 7.53 0.60 4.74
CA ASN A 30 7.89 1.95 5.20
C ASN A 30 7.69 2.17 6.73
N HIS A 31 7.91 1.12 7.54
CA HIS A 31 7.63 1.10 8.99
C HIS A 31 6.15 1.35 9.37
N ALA A 32 5.19 1.09 8.47
CA ALA A 32 3.78 1.38 8.68
C ALA A 32 3.17 0.72 9.93
N ALA A 33 3.64 -0.47 10.36
CA ALA A 33 3.27 -1.05 11.65
C ALA A 33 4.27 -0.67 12.75
N ASP A 34 5.41 -1.39 12.83
CA ASP A 34 6.43 -1.21 13.87
C ASP A 34 7.20 0.11 13.67
N GLY A 35 7.00 1.05 14.60
CA GLY A 35 7.50 2.44 14.48
C GLY A 35 6.53 3.39 13.77
N GLY A 36 5.35 2.91 13.38
CA GLY A 36 4.30 3.65 12.70
C GLY A 36 2.96 3.59 13.43
N LEU A 37 1.97 2.91 12.84
CA LEU A 37 0.62 2.80 13.40
C LEU A 37 0.61 2.06 14.74
N TYR A 38 1.50 1.10 14.97
CA TYR A 38 1.64 0.42 16.26
C TYR A 38 2.35 1.32 17.28
N ALA A 39 1.76 1.54 18.45
CA ALA A 39 2.23 2.56 19.40
C ALA A 39 3.45 2.18 20.28
N GLU A 40 4.08 1.02 20.03
CA GLU A 40 5.30 0.63 20.76
C GLU A 40 6.43 1.62 20.47
N LEU A 41 7.09 2.10 21.53
CA LEU A 41 8.19 3.06 21.41
C LEU A 41 9.57 2.41 21.52
N VAL A 42 9.66 1.17 22.02
CA VAL A 42 10.90 0.40 22.14
C VAL A 42 11.15 -0.39 20.87
N ARG A 43 12.24 -0.06 20.17
CA ARG A 43 12.69 -0.82 19.00
C ARG A 43 13.48 -2.05 19.45
N ASN A 44 13.29 -3.19 18.78
CA ASN A 44 13.96 -4.44 19.14
C ASN A 44 13.71 -4.85 20.59
N ARG A 45 12.43 -4.80 21.02
CA ARG A 45 12.01 -4.99 22.42
C ARG A 45 12.35 -6.33 23.07
N SER A 46 12.64 -7.34 22.26
CA SER A 46 12.95 -8.71 22.72
C SER A 46 14.31 -9.21 22.21
N PHE A 47 15.18 -8.31 21.74
CA PHE A 47 16.53 -8.67 21.25
C PHE A 47 16.56 -9.65 20.06
N GLU A 48 15.46 -9.75 19.30
CA GLU A 48 15.27 -10.69 18.19
C GLU A 48 15.70 -10.15 16.81
N PHE A 49 16.35 -8.99 16.76
CA PHE A 49 16.86 -8.46 15.50
C PHE A 49 18.00 -9.33 14.97
N ASP A 50 17.89 -9.77 13.72
CA ASP A 50 18.82 -10.72 13.11
C ASP A 50 19.26 -10.26 11.70
N PRO A 51 20.48 -10.62 11.24
CA PRO A 51 20.94 -10.33 9.87
C PRO A 51 20.01 -10.76 8.74
N ILE A 52 19.12 -11.74 8.97
CA ILE A 52 18.09 -12.14 8.00
C ILE A 52 17.03 -11.07 7.78
N ASP A 53 16.71 -10.25 8.79
CA ASP A 53 15.77 -9.14 8.68
C ASP A 53 16.41 -7.99 7.90
N ASN A 54 17.66 -7.70 8.24
CA ASN A 54 18.50 -6.68 7.60
C ASN A 54 19.96 -7.00 7.91
N ARG A 55 20.85 -6.96 6.91
CA ARG A 55 22.26 -7.34 7.07
C ARG A 55 23.02 -6.58 8.16
N SER A 56 22.56 -5.39 8.53
CA SER A 56 23.16 -4.57 9.59
C SER A 56 22.64 -4.91 10.99
N TYR A 57 21.56 -5.70 11.10
CA TYR A 57 20.92 -5.99 12.37
C TYR A 57 21.63 -7.10 13.13
N HIS A 58 21.54 -7.01 14.44
CA HIS A 58 22.02 -7.97 15.43
C HIS A 58 21.17 -7.82 16.70
N ALA A 59 21.28 -8.76 17.64
CA ALA A 59 20.41 -8.81 18.81
C ALA A 59 20.43 -7.54 19.70
N LEU A 60 21.53 -6.78 19.67
CA LEU A 60 21.68 -5.48 20.36
C LEU A 60 21.40 -4.26 19.47
N THR A 61 20.88 -4.43 18.25
CA THR A 61 20.49 -3.28 17.41
C THR A 61 19.46 -2.43 18.16
N ALA A 62 19.66 -1.11 18.15
CA ALA A 62 18.93 -0.11 18.93
C ALA A 62 19.15 -0.15 20.46
N TRP A 63 20.10 -0.95 20.95
CA TRP A 63 20.47 -1.03 22.36
C TRP A 63 21.94 -0.67 22.58
N GLU A 64 22.22 0.13 23.62
CA GLU A 64 23.57 0.50 24.03
C GLU A 64 23.82 0.19 25.50
N LYS A 65 25.06 -0.17 25.83
CA LYS A 65 25.50 -0.37 27.21
C LYS A 65 25.68 0.98 27.91
N VAL A 66 25.22 1.09 29.16
CA VAL A 66 25.40 2.28 30.01
C VAL A 66 26.22 1.93 31.24
N GLU A 67 27.22 2.76 31.55
CA GLU A 67 28.04 2.68 32.76
C GLU A 67 28.25 4.09 33.34
N ARG A 68 27.76 4.35 34.56
CA ARG A 68 27.84 5.67 35.23
C ARG A 68 28.59 5.59 36.56
N GLY A 69 29.29 6.67 36.92
CA GLY A 69 29.87 6.84 38.25
C GLY A 69 30.87 5.74 38.64
N GLY A 70 31.64 5.21 37.69
CA GLY A 70 32.57 4.10 37.92
C GLY A 70 31.90 2.72 37.95
N GLY A 71 30.64 2.61 37.49
CA GLY A 71 29.98 1.33 37.27
C GLY A 71 30.66 0.50 36.18
N MET A 72 30.56 -0.82 36.30
CA MET A 72 31.15 -1.80 35.38
C MET A 72 30.19 -2.97 35.20
N ALA A 73 29.81 -3.25 33.95
CA ALA A 73 29.01 -4.40 33.59
C ALA A 73 29.42 -5.00 32.24
N GLU A 74 29.22 -6.31 32.11
CA GLU A 74 29.25 -7.02 30.83
C GLU A 74 27.83 -7.29 30.36
N ILE A 75 27.57 -7.06 29.07
CA ILE A 75 26.28 -7.34 28.43
C ILE A 75 26.47 -8.52 27.49
N SER A 76 25.61 -9.52 27.63
CA SER A 76 25.53 -10.64 26.69
C SER A 76 24.09 -10.90 26.30
N ILE A 77 23.87 -11.45 25.11
CA ILE A 77 22.58 -12.00 24.70
C ILE A 77 22.68 -13.52 24.84
N GLN A 78 21.70 -14.11 25.51
CA GLN A 78 21.64 -15.55 25.77
C GLN A 78 20.34 -16.16 25.25
N THR A 79 20.35 -17.49 25.10
CA THR A 79 19.20 -18.27 24.61
C THR A 79 18.95 -19.56 25.41
N ASP A 80 19.70 -19.81 26.48
CA ASP A 80 19.67 -21.10 27.20
C ASP A 80 18.43 -21.26 28.10
N ALA A 81 17.90 -20.17 28.64
CA ALA A 81 16.71 -20.16 29.51
C ALA A 81 15.77 -18.99 29.16
N PRO A 82 15.23 -18.96 27.94
CA PRO A 82 14.48 -17.82 27.41
C PRO A 82 13.14 -17.65 28.11
N LEU A 83 12.55 -16.45 27.98
CA LEU A 83 11.16 -16.22 28.37
C LEU A 83 10.22 -17.10 27.54
N ASN A 84 10.49 -17.21 26.25
CA ASN A 84 9.74 -18.04 25.34
C ASN A 84 10.64 -18.65 24.25
N VAL A 85 10.40 -19.90 23.86
CA VAL A 85 11.22 -20.57 22.83
C VAL A 85 11.04 -19.99 21.43
N LYS A 86 9.93 -19.27 21.16
CA LYS A 86 9.68 -18.61 19.87
C LYS A 86 10.43 -17.29 19.70
N ASN A 87 10.83 -16.68 20.82
CA ASN A 87 11.69 -15.50 20.89
C ASN A 87 12.81 -15.81 21.91
N PRO A 88 13.83 -16.57 21.49
CA PRO A 88 14.79 -17.15 22.42
C PRO A 88 15.80 -16.15 23.00
N HIS A 89 15.97 -14.96 22.42
CA HIS A 89 16.98 -14.01 22.86
C HIS A 89 16.52 -13.25 24.12
N TYR A 90 17.43 -13.11 25.07
CA TYR A 90 17.26 -12.19 26.20
C TYR A 90 18.61 -11.57 26.59
N ALA A 91 18.58 -10.37 27.14
CA ALA A 91 19.79 -9.70 27.60
C ALA A 91 20.14 -10.12 29.02
N VAL A 92 21.44 -10.35 29.26
CA VAL A 92 22.03 -10.59 30.59
C VAL A 92 23.06 -9.52 30.87
N ILE A 93 22.90 -8.87 32.02
CA ILE A 93 23.72 -7.78 32.53
C ILE A 93 24.48 -8.32 33.74
N GLU A 94 25.78 -8.60 33.56
CA GLU A 94 26.66 -9.05 34.65
C GLU A 94 27.33 -7.85 35.31
N VAL A 95 26.83 -7.45 36.48
CA VAL A 95 27.26 -6.23 37.16
C VAL A 95 28.41 -6.53 38.12
N ALA A 96 29.61 -6.09 37.76
CA ALA A 96 30.80 -6.16 38.60
C ALA A 96 30.85 -5.01 39.62
N ALA A 97 30.41 -3.81 39.22
CA ALA A 97 30.31 -2.64 40.09
C ALA A 97 29.10 -1.78 39.67
N GLY A 98 28.25 -1.40 40.63
CA GLY A 98 27.02 -0.65 40.33
C GLY A 98 27.24 0.84 40.02
N GLY A 99 28.24 1.48 40.64
CA GLY A 99 28.50 2.92 40.49
C GLY A 99 27.25 3.78 40.70
N ASP A 100 27.04 4.75 39.81
CA ASP A 100 25.82 5.57 39.75
C ASP A 100 24.72 4.95 38.87
N GLY A 101 24.93 3.74 38.35
CA GLY A 101 24.00 2.99 37.53
C GLY A 101 24.68 2.34 36.33
N VAL A 102 24.40 1.06 36.10
CA VAL A 102 24.81 0.32 34.90
C VAL A 102 23.62 -0.38 34.27
N GLY A 103 23.63 -0.59 32.96
CA GLY A 103 22.62 -1.40 32.30
C GLY A 103 22.52 -1.13 30.81
N LEU A 104 21.28 -0.98 30.33
CA LEU A 104 20.96 -0.85 28.90
C LEU A 104 20.17 0.43 28.60
N MET A 105 20.40 0.98 27.41
CA MET A 105 19.69 2.12 26.84
C MET A 105 19.10 1.74 25.49
N ASN A 106 17.78 1.87 25.31
CA ASN A 106 17.13 1.76 24.01
C ASN A 106 17.09 3.12 23.31
N LEU A 107 17.44 3.12 22.03
CA LEU A 107 17.49 4.33 21.21
C LEU A 107 16.12 4.77 20.68
N GLY A 108 15.09 3.91 20.81
CA GLY A 108 13.80 4.09 20.15
C GLY A 108 13.87 3.85 18.64
N PHE A 109 12.80 4.22 17.95
CA PHE A 109 12.78 4.28 16.49
C PHE A 109 13.45 5.58 16.02
N ASN A 110 14.19 5.55 14.92
CA ASN A 110 14.74 6.71 14.21
C ASN A 110 15.39 7.79 15.11
N SER A 111 14.73 8.94 15.29
CA SER A 111 15.22 10.07 16.08
C SER A 111 15.11 9.85 17.61
N GLY A 112 14.24 8.95 18.05
CA GLY A 112 14.07 8.61 19.46
C GLY A 112 12.66 8.32 19.92
N ILE A 113 12.52 8.24 21.24
CA ILE A 113 11.25 8.09 21.93
C ILE A 113 10.62 9.49 22.11
N PRO A 114 9.47 9.76 21.48
CA PRO A 114 8.74 11.00 21.67
C PRO A 114 7.97 10.97 23.00
N LEU A 115 8.26 11.92 23.88
CA LEU A 115 7.50 12.19 25.09
C LEU A 115 6.82 13.56 25.02
N LYS A 116 5.62 13.67 25.58
CA LYS A 116 4.88 14.92 25.68
C LYS A 116 4.61 15.23 27.14
N GLU A 117 4.93 16.45 27.55
CA GLU A 117 4.82 16.91 28.94
C GLU A 117 3.44 16.60 29.56
N GLY A 118 3.46 16.03 30.76
CA GLY A 118 2.27 15.65 31.52
C GLY A 118 1.60 14.34 31.10
N GLU A 119 1.95 13.77 29.94
CA GLU A 119 1.40 12.48 29.48
C GLU A 119 2.04 11.31 30.25
N ARG A 120 1.29 10.20 30.32
CA ARG A 120 1.69 8.96 31.00
C ARG A 120 2.13 7.91 30.00
N TYR A 121 3.18 7.19 30.34
CA TYR A 121 3.78 6.13 29.54
C TYR A 121 3.89 4.86 30.38
N LEU A 122 3.39 3.75 29.84
CA LEU A 122 3.33 2.46 30.49
C LEU A 122 4.57 1.66 30.12
N PHE A 123 5.46 1.49 31.10
CA PHE A 123 6.63 0.64 30.96
C PHE A 123 6.32 -0.77 31.43
N SER A 124 6.84 -1.76 30.72
CA SER A 124 6.93 -3.12 31.23
C SER A 124 8.18 -3.84 30.75
N MET A 125 8.58 -4.87 31.47
CA MET A 125 9.61 -5.83 31.04
C MET A 125 9.40 -7.16 31.75
N TYR A 126 9.96 -8.23 31.20
CA TYR A 126 10.19 -9.46 31.95
C TYR A 126 11.62 -9.44 32.48
N ALA A 127 11.80 -9.81 33.74
CA ALA A 127 13.13 -9.87 34.33
C ALA A 127 13.26 -11.01 35.34
N LYS A 128 14.50 -11.47 35.56
CA LYS A 128 14.87 -12.40 36.62
C LYS A 128 16.30 -12.12 37.12
N ARG A 129 16.61 -12.62 38.30
CA ARG A 129 17.93 -12.56 38.93
C ARG A 129 18.36 -13.95 39.42
N GLU A 130 19.63 -14.10 39.74
CA GLU A 130 20.13 -15.31 40.39
C GLU A 130 19.83 -15.37 41.91
N THR A 131 19.25 -14.31 42.47
CA THR A 131 19.02 -14.13 43.91
C THR A 131 17.58 -13.73 44.23
N ASP A 132 17.08 -14.15 45.39
CA ASP A 132 15.77 -13.73 45.91
C ASP A 132 15.80 -12.32 46.53
N GLU A 133 16.97 -11.70 46.65
CA GLU A 133 17.09 -10.32 47.11
C GLU A 133 16.63 -9.34 46.02
N ALA A 134 15.76 -8.39 46.42
CA ALA A 134 15.25 -7.38 45.52
C ALA A 134 16.31 -6.36 45.11
N ASP A 135 16.38 -6.12 43.80
CA ASP A 135 17.10 -5.01 43.19
C ASP A 135 16.13 -3.91 42.78
N LEU A 136 16.48 -2.67 43.06
CA LEU A 136 15.67 -1.51 42.71
C LEU A 136 16.22 -0.90 41.43
N LEU A 137 15.60 -1.27 40.31
CA LEU A 137 15.99 -0.79 38.99
C LEU A 137 15.45 0.62 38.76
N GLN A 138 16.27 1.48 38.18
CA GLN A 138 15.89 2.81 37.76
C GLN A 138 15.50 2.75 36.28
N ILE A 139 14.26 3.11 35.98
CA ILE A 139 13.73 3.23 34.62
C ILE A 139 13.70 4.71 34.30
N ILE A 140 14.49 5.14 33.32
CA ILE A 140 14.67 6.56 33.01
C ILE A 140 14.44 6.76 31.53
N VAL A 141 13.71 7.80 31.14
CA VAL A 141 13.79 8.33 29.78
C VAL A 141 14.52 9.65 29.86
N GLU A 142 15.61 9.79 29.11
CA GLU A 142 16.41 11.02 29.07
C GLU A 142 16.72 11.44 27.62
N THR A 143 17.06 12.71 27.43
CA THR A 143 17.57 13.21 26.15
C THR A 143 19.01 12.76 25.91
N PRO A 144 19.54 12.87 24.67
CA PRO A 144 20.92 12.47 24.37
C PRO A 144 22.01 13.24 25.15
N ASP A 145 21.69 14.43 25.67
CA ASP A 145 22.57 15.23 26.54
C ASP A 145 22.37 14.94 28.05
N GLY A 146 21.53 13.95 28.40
CA GLY A 146 21.34 13.43 29.75
C GLY A 146 20.29 14.15 30.59
N ALA A 147 19.43 14.99 29.99
CA ALA A 147 18.32 15.61 30.72
C ALA A 147 17.20 14.59 30.93
N VAL A 148 16.86 14.31 32.20
CA VAL A 148 15.81 13.35 32.57
C VAL A 148 14.43 13.90 32.20
N LEU A 149 13.75 13.17 31.31
CA LEU A 149 12.39 13.46 30.83
C LEU A 149 11.33 12.77 31.68
N ALA A 150 11.57 11.52 32.09
CA ALA A 150 10.68 10.77 32.97
C ALA A 150 11.48 9.71 33.73
N GLU A 151 11.01 9.31 34.91
CA GLU A 151 11.68 8.27 35.70
C GLU A 151 10.69 7.50 36.58
N ALA A 152 11.01 6.23 36.86
CA ALA A 152 10.33 5.36 37.81
C ALA A 152 11.31 4.34 38.41
N GLU A 153 10.89 3.65 39.46
CA GLU A 153 11.67 2.58 40.08
C GLU A 153 10.87 1.27 40.09
N VAL A 154 11.56 0.15 39.82
CA VAL A 154 10.97 -1.19 39.76
C VAL A 154 11.78 -2.14 40.63
N ALA A 155 11.13 -2.79 41.60
CA ALA A 155 11.77 -3.80 42.44
C ALA A 155 11.72 -5.18 41.77
N VAL A 156 12.87 -5.74 41.40
CA VAL A 156 13.02 -7.03 40.71
C VAL A 156 13.72 -8.04 41.61
N ALA A 157 13.15 -9.25 41.73
CA ALA A 157 13.71 -10.33 42.54
C ALA A 157 13.38 -11.71 41.94
N GLY A 158 14.10 -12.74 42.41
CA GLY A 158 13.77 -14.13 42.14
C GLY A 158 14.29 -14.64 40.79
N LYS A 159 14.27 -15.97 40.66
CA LYS A 159 14.91 -16.72 39.57
C LYS A 159 14.00 -17.01 38.38
N GLU A 160 12.70 -16.82 38.57
CA GLU A 160 11.71 -17.04 37.53
C GLU A 160 11.47 -15.76 36.73
N TRP A 161 11.12 -15.91 35.46
CA TRP A 161 10.69 -14.80 34.64
C TRP A 161 9.39 -14.21 35.19
N VAL A 162 9.42 -12.94 35.58
CA VAL A 162 8.26 -12.20 36.08
C VAL A 162 8.10 -10.92 35.27
N LYS A 163 6.85 -10.58 34.92
CA LYS A 163 6.52 -9.29 34.30
C LYS A 163 6.51 -8.21 35.38
N TYR A 164 7.27 -7.15 35.16
CA TYR A 164 7.29 -5.95 35.98
C TYR A 164 6.77 -4.77 35.19
N GLU A 165 6.08 -3.85 35.87
CA GLU A 165 5.40 -2.71 35.26
C GLU A 165 5.66 -1.44 36.06
N ALA A 166 5.74 -0.31 35.37
CA ALA A 166 5.83 1.02 35.95
C ALA A 166 5.12 2.04 35.07
N GLU A 167 4.74 3.16 35.67
CA GLU A 167 4.23 4.30 34.94
C GLU A 167 5.24 5.45 35.01
N LEU A 168 5.55 6.01 33.85
CA LEU A 168 6.41 7.18 33.70
C LEU A 168 5.56 8.38 33.33
N ILE A 169 5.75 9.49 34.05
CA ILE A 169 5.10 10.76 33.75
C ILE A 169 6.15 11.69 33.14
N ALA A 170 5.91 12.15 31.91
CA ALA A 170 6.84 13.03 31.23
C ALA A 170 6.86 14.43 31.89
N LYS A 171 8.04 14.85 32.34
CA LYS A 171 8.29 16.16 32.97
C LYS A 171 8.38 17.28 31.94
N THR A 172 8.85 16.97 30.73
CA THR A 172 8.97 17.89 29.59
C THR A 172 8.75 17.16 28.28
N SER A 173 8.37 17.89 27.24
CA SER A 173 8.24 17.33 25.89
C SER A 173 9.61 17.16 25.22
N SER A 174 9.81 16.07 24.51
CA SER A 174 11.01 15.79 23.70
C SER A 174 10.68 14.79 22.59
N HIS A 175 11.44 14.82 21.50
CA HIS A 175 11.31 13.87 20.38
C HIS A 175 12.47 12.89 20.28
N SER A 176 13.49 13.05 21.14
CA SER A 176 14.76 12.33 21.08
C SER A 176 15.07 11.54 22.35
N GLY A 177 14.03 11.16 23.11
CA GLY A 177 14.21 10.39 24.35
C GLY A 177 14.91 9.05 24.11
N ARG A 178 15.58 8.56 25.15
CA ARG A 178 16.26 7.26 25.23
C ARG A 178 15.83 6.57 26.51
N LEU A 179 15.40 5.31 26.42
CA LEU A 179 14.91 4.55 27.58
C LEU A 179 16.08 3.79 28.22
N LEU A 180 16.41 4.09 29.46
CA LEU A 180 17.45 3.42 30.24
C LEU A 180 16.82 2.52 31.31
N ILE A 181 17.43 1.35 31.49
CA ILE A 181 17.16 0.44 32.59
C ILE A 181 18.48 0.26 33.33
N LEU A 182 18.58 0.84 34.53
CA LEU A 182 19.82 0.88 35.31
C LEU A 182 19.68 0.14 36.64
N THR A 183 20.72 -0.55 37.03
CA THR A 183 20.91 -1.14 38.36
C THR A 183 22.17 -0.60 39.03
N LYS A 184 22.16 -0.56 40.37
CA LYS A 184 23.34 -0.29 41.19
C LYS A 184 23.80 -1.53 41.97
N ARG A 185 23.09 -2.65 41.83
CA ARG A 185 23.37 -3.89 42.55
C ARG A 185 24.23 -4.81 41.69
N THR A 186 25.24 -5.40 42.33
CA THR A 186 26.12 -6.40 41.70
C THR A 186 25.40 -7.72 41.44
N GLY A 187 25.96 -8.51 40.53
CA GLY A 187 25.43 -9.81 40.12
C GLY A 187 24.67 -9.74 38.79
N SER A 188 24.01 -10.84 38.46
CA SER A 188 23.35 -11.03 37.16
C SER A 188 21.90 -10.53 37.17
N LEU A 189 21.54 -9.74 36.15
CA LEU A 189 20.18 -9.33 35.84
C LEU A 189 19.87 -9.76 34.40
N ALA A 190 18.87 -10.60 34.21
CA ALA A 190 18.35 -10.95 32.90
C ALA A 190 17.04 -10.20 32.63
N LEU A 191 16.88 -9.66 31.42
CA LEU A 191 15.67 -8.95 30.99
C LEU A 191 15.29 -9.27 29.55
N ASP A 192 14.00 -9.24 29.27
CA ASP A 192 13.40 -9.52 27.97
C ASP A 192 12.04 -8.79 27.81
N MET A 193 11.52 -8.69 26.59
CA MET A 193 10.23 -8.10 26.26
C MET A 193 10.00 -6.72 26.91
N VAL A 194 10.96 -5.82 26.73
CA VAL A 194 10.90 -4.44 27.24
C VAL A 194 9.98 -3.60 26.38
N SER A 195 8.95 -3.00 26.97
CA SER A 195 7.95 -2.22 26.25
C SER A 195 7.74 -0.87 26.90
N LEU A 196 7.49 0.15 26.07
CA LEU A 196 7.06 1.47 26.51
C LEU A 196 5.95 1.95 25.57
N PHE A 197 4.73 2.05 26.09
CA PHE A 197 3.58 2.54 25.33
C PHE A 197 3.09 3.88 25.90
N PRO A 198 2.63 4.82 25.06
CA PRO A 198 1.75 5.88 25.54
C PRO A 198 0.53 5.25 26.22
N GLN A 199 0.10 5.75 27.38
CA GLN A 199 -1.15 5.31 27.99
C GLN A 199 -2.35 5.70 27.10
N ALA A 200 -2.28 6.89 26.48
CA ALA A 200 -3.28 7.42 25.57
C ALA A 200 -3.08 6.94 24.12
N THR A 201 -3.24 5.63 23.89
CA THR A 201 -3.39 5.07 22.55
C THR A 201 -4.74 5.46 21.93
N PHE A 202 -4.89 5.29 20.62
CA PHE A 202 -6.18 5.48 19.96
C PHE A 202 -7.28 4.65 20.63
N ARG A 203 -8.40 5.30 20.98
CA ARG A 203 -9.51 4.72 21.76
C ARG A 203 -9.10 4.08 23.10
N ASN A 204 -7.92 4.42 23.64
CA ASN A 204 -7.32 3.83 24.85
C ASN A 204 -7.20 2.30 24.79
N ARG A 205 -7.00 1.74 23.59
CA ARG A 205 -6.80 0.30 23.41
C ARG A 205 -5.44 -0.13 23.97
N PRO A 206 -5.36 -1.13 24.88
CA PRO A 206 -4.08 -1.71 25.24
C PRO A 206 -3.45 -2.35 23.99
N ASN A 207 -2.12 -2.30 23.86
CA ASN A 207 -1.44 -2.78 22.63
C ASN A 207 -1.95 -2.08 21.35
N GLY A 208 -2.46 -0.86 21.49
CA GLY A 208 -3.23 -0.17 20.46
C GLY A 208 -2.41 0.71 19.51
N MET A 209 -3.14 1.53 18.76
CA MET A 209 -2.56 2.34 17.70
C MET A 209 -2.06 3.69 18.19
N ARG A 210 -1.06 4.21 17.48
CA ARG A 210 -0.56 5.58 17.59
C ARG A 210 -1.67 6.54 17.17
N ALA A 211 -2.01 7.47 18.07
CA ALA A 211 -3.29 8.19 18.02
C ALA A 211 -3.42 9.17 16.84
N ASP A 212 -2.37 9.90 16.47
CA ASP A 212 -2.37 10.88 15.39
C ASP A 212 -2.56 10.23 14.00
N ILE A 213 -1.86 9.12 13.72
CA ILE A 213 -2.05 8.33 12.49
C ILE A 213 -3.45 7.73 12.46
N ALA A 214 -3.86 7.05 13.54
CA ALA A 214 -5.17 6.41 13.64
C ALA A 214 -6.33 7.41 13.48
N GLN A 215 -6.16 8.64 13.99
CA GLN A 215 -7.13 9.71 13.84
C GLN A 215 -7.32 10.11 12.36
N LEU A 216 -6.24 10.30 11.60
CA LEU A 216 -6.35 10.56 10.16
C LEU A 216 -7.05 9.41 9.42
N LEU A 217 -6.72 8.16 9.76
CA LEU A 217 -7.38 7.01 9.15
C LEU A 217 -8.88 6.95 9.48
N GLN A 218 -9.28 7.29 10.70
CA GLN A 218 -10.70 7.42 11.05
C GLN A 218 -11.37 8.59 10.30
N GLU A 219 -10.66 9.70 10.13
CA GLU A 219 -11.15 10.88 9.44
C GLU A 219 -11.36 10.67 7.94
N LEU A 220 -10.76 9.65 7.32
CA LEU A 220 -11.13 9.23 5.96
C LEU A 220 -12.55 8.67 5.88
N LYS A 221 -13.07 8.09 6.99
CA LYS A 221 -14.32 7.30 7.04
C LYS A 221 -14.35 6.17 6.00
N PRO A 222 -13.32 5.31 5.95
CA PRO A 222 -13.24 4.25 4.95
C PRO A 222 -14.35 3.21 5.15
N LYS A 223 -14.91 2.69 4.04
CA LYS A 223 -15.90 1.59 4.11
C LYS A 223 -15.28 0.25 4.49
N PHE A 224 -14.02 0.05 4.14
CA PHE A 224 -13.27 -1.16 4.44
C PHE A 224 -11.78 -0.87 4.65
N MET A 225 -11.07 -1.84 5.23
CA MET A 225 -9.61 -1.89 5.30
C MET A 225 -9.11 -3.25 4.80
N ARG A 226 -8.26 -3.24 3.76
CA ARG A 226 -7.52 -4.42 3.25
C ARG A 226 -6.24 -4.60 4.06
N PHE A 227 -6.00 -5.78 4.64
CA PHE A 227 -4.81 -6.07 5.48
C PHE A 227 -4.48 -7.57 5.51
N PRO A 228 -3.31 -8.01 5.98
CA PRO A 228 -2.12 -7.22 6.24
C PRO A 228 -1.37 -6.87 4.96
N GLY A 229 -1.91 -7.24 3.77
CA GLY A 229 -1.61 -6.75 2.42
C GLY A 229 -0.13 -6.57 2.04
N GLY A 230 0.18 -6.11 0.85
CA GLY A 230 0.22 -6.96 -0.33
C GLY A 230 1.37 -7.97 -0.27
N CYS A 231 2.55 -7.63 -0.79
CA CYS A 231 3.69 -8.56 -0.94
C CYS A 231 4.14 -9.22 0.39
N LEU A 232 3.90 -8.58 1.54
CA LEU A 232 4.15 -9.15 2.86
C LEU A 232 3.44 -10.50 3.08
N VAL A 233 2.29 -10.72 2.45
CA VAL A 233 1.47 -11.92 2.69
C VAL A 233 2.10 -13.20 2.13
N HIS A 234 2.69 -13.13 0.92
CA HIS A 234 3.00 -14.31 0.12
C HIS A 234 4.49 -14.58 -0.15
N ASP A 235 5.40 -13.66 0.19
CA ASP A 235 6.84 -13.90 0.04
C ASP A 235 7.40 -14.48 1.34
N GLY A 236 7.92 -15.71 1.26
CA GLY A 236 8.50 -16.40 2.39
C GLY A 236 8.57 -17.91 2.23
N SER A 237 9.11 -18.58 3.25
CA SER A 237 9.10 -20.04 3.32
C SER A 237 7.70 -20.58 3.62
N LEU A 238 7.48 -21.84 3.28
CA LEU A 238 6.20 -22.53 3.50
C LEU A 238 6.01 -22.99 4.95
N ASN A 239 7.08 -23.03 5.74
CA ASN A 239 7.01 -23.44 7.14
C ASN A 239 6.58 -22.25 7.99
N ALA A 240 5.46 -22.40 8.72
CA ALA A 240 4.88 -21.35 9.55
C ALA A 240 5.80 -20.86 10.69
N ASP A 241 6.78 -21.66 11.09
CA ASP A 241 7.67 -21.37 12.21
C ASP A 241 8.95 -20.63 11.80
N ASP A 242 9.33 -20.69 10.54
CA ASP A 242 10.55 -20.08 10.03
C ASP A 242 10.54 -18.55 10.19
N ARG A 243 11.72 -17.98 10.39
CA ARG A 243 11.91 -16.54 10.53
C ARG A 243 11.44 -15.73 9.32
N ASN A 244 11.58 -16.32 8.13
CA ASN A 244 11.16 -15.77 6.84
C ASN A 244 9.93 -16.50 6.29
N SER A 245 9.02 -16.99 7.14
CA SER A 245 7.76 -17.59 6.72
C SER A 245 6.85 -16.60 5.98
N MET A 246 6.00 -17.10 5.07
CA MET A 246 4.83 -16.34 4.61
C MET A 246 3.97 -15.88 5.80
N TYR A 247 3.13 -14.87 5.60
CA TYR A 247 2.37 -14.29 6.72
C TYR A 247 1.29 -15.26 7.25
N ARG A 248 1.49 -15.78 8.47
CA ARG A 248 0.55 -16.70 9.13
C ARG A 248 -0.18 -16.03 10.28
N TRP A 249 -1.47 -15.72 10.09
CA TRP A 249 -2.28 -14.93 11.02
C TRP A 249 -2.35 -15.52 12.45
N LYS A 250 -2.30 -16.85 12.58
CA LYS A 250 -2.30 -17.53 13.90
C LYS A 250 -1.08 -17.17 14.76
N ASN A 251 0.04 -16.78 14.15
CA ASN A 251 1.24 -16.30 14.85
C ASN A 251 1.11 -14.86 15.34
N THR A 252 0.07 -14.14 14.94
CA THR A 252 -0.12 -12.72 15.28
C THR A 252 -1.12 -12.50 16.40
N ILE A 253 -1.60 -13.54 17.07
CA ILE A 253 -2.58 -13.45 18.15
C ILE A 253 -2.04 -14.13 19.42
N GLY A 254 -2.68 -13.86 20.55
CA GLY A 254 -2.21 -14.35 21.86
C GLY A 254 -1.17 -13.43 22.50
N PRO A 255 -0.50 -13.90 23.57
CA PRO A 255 0.46 -13.11 24.33
C PRO A 255 1.64 -12.65 23.47
N LEU A 256 2.05 -11.38 23.61
CA LEU A 256 3.08 -10.77 22.77
C LEU A 256 4.43 -11.52 22.78
N HIS A 257 4.83 -12.05 23.94
CA HIS A 257 6.09 -12.79 24.08
C HIS A 257 6.06 -14.17 23.40
N GLU A 258 4.89 -14.66 22.99
CA GLU A 258 4.70 -15.89 22.22
C GLU A 258 4.54 -15.63 20.71
N ARG A 259 4.43 -14.36 20.30
CA ARG A 259 4.37 -13.98 18.88
C ARG A 259 5.80 -13.95 18.33
N PRO A 260 6.16 -14.83 17.39
CA PRO A 260 7.52 -14.93 16.90
C PRO A 260 7.86 -13.67 16.10
N ALA A 261 9.03 -13.10 16.31
CA ALA A 261 9.49 -12.05 15.41
C ALA A 261 9.73 -12.61 14.00
N ARG A 262 9.47 -11.80 12.97
CA ARG A 262 9.51 -12.18 11.55
C ARG A 262 10.34 -11.22 10.71
N ARG A 263 10.93 -11.72 9.64
CA ARG A 263 11.51 -10.88 8.58
C ARG A 263 10.38 -10.22 7.80
N SER A 264 10.42 -8.90 7.67
CA SER A 264 9.68 -8.19 6.62
C SER A 264 10.45 -8.28 5.30
N ASN A 265 9.74 -8.52 4.20
CA ASN A 265 10.33 -8.49 2.86
C ASN A 265 10.77 -7.07 2.45
N TRP A 266 10.38 -6.06 3.23
CA TRP A 266 10.78 -4.66 3.10
C TRP A 266 12.08 -4.30 3.85
N GLY A 267 12.82 -5.29 4.37
CA GLY A 267 14.18 -5.09 4.88
C GLY A 267 14.28 -4.61 6.33
N TYR A 268 13.30 -4.98 7.14
CA TYR A 268 13.28 -4.77 8.60
C TYR A 268 12.59 -5.93 9.34
N ASN A 269 12.52 -5.83 10.66
CA ASN A 269 11.98 -6.84 11.58
C ASN A 269 10.53 -6.51 11.95
N GLN A 270 9.68 -7.52 11.98
CA GLN A 270 8.29 -7.42 12.42
C GLN A 270 8.11 -8.10 13.76
N THR A 271 7.53 -7.37 14.71
CA THR A 271 7.25 -7.88 16.06
C THR A 271 5.97 -8.71 16.11
N LEU A 272 5.11 -8.59 15.09
CA LEU A 272 3.72 -9.07 15.08
C LEU A 272 2.90 -8.55 16.28
N GLY A 273 3.33 -7.43 16.88
CA GLY A 273 2.61 -6.75 17.96
C GLY A 273 1.30 -6.14 17.47
N LEU A 274 1.30 -5.63 16.24
CA LEU A 274 0.11 -5.32 15.46
C LEU A 274 -0.23 -6.54 14.59
N GLY A 275 -1.21 -7.33 15.04
CA GLY A 275 -1.64 -8.56 14.38
C GLY A 275 -3.12 -8.52 13.96
N TYR A 276 -3.62 -9.65 13.47
CA TYR A 276 -5.00 -9.77 12.99
C TYR A 276 -6.05 -9.34 14.01
N TYR A 277 -5.89 -9.71 15.28
CA TYR A 277 -6.83 -9.28 16.33
C TYR A 277 -6.85 -7.76 16.51
N GLU A 278 -5.68 -7.13 16.47
CA GLU A 278 -5.56 -5.68 16.55
C GLU A 278 -6.08 -4.99 15.27
N TYR A 279 -5.89 -5.56 14.07
CA TYR A 279 -6.49 -5.06 12.83
C TYR A 279 -8.02 -5.13 12.85
N PHE A 280 -8.61 -6.23 13.31
CA PHE A 280 -10.06 -6.35 13.44
C PHE A 280 -10.64 -5.33 14.43
N GLN A 281 -10.03 -5.15 15.60
CA GLN A 281 -10.44 -4.10 16.53
C GLN A 281 -10.29 -2.70 15.93
N PHE A 282 -9.24 -2.46 15.17
CA PHE A 282 -9.03 -1.17 14.53
C PHE A 282 -10.10 -0.88 13.48
N CYS A 283 -10.46 -1.87 12.66
CA CYS A 283 -11.59 -1.79 11.74
C CYS A 283 -12.88 -1.36 12.46
N GLU A 284 -13.23 -1.98 13.58
CA GLU A 284 -14.38 -1.56 14.39
C GLU A 284 -14.25 -0.11 14.89
N ASP A 285 -13.06 0.27 15.39
CA ASP A 285 -12.81 1.59 15.99
C ASP A 285 -12.88 2.74 14.97
N ILE A 286 -12.60 2.46 13.69
CA ILE A 286 -12.69 3.44 12.59
C ILE A 286 -13.96 3.29 11.74
N GLY A 287 -14.80 2.27 12.01
CA GLY A 287 -16.04 2.01 11.28
C GLY A 287 -15.85 1.38 9.89
N ALA A 288 -14.74 0.66 9.69
CA ALA A 288 -14.42 -0.03 8.44
C ALA A 288 -14.75 -1.52 8.53
N LYS A 289 -15.15 -2.13 7.40
CA LYS A 289 -15.21 -3.58 7.26
C LYS A 289 -13.81 -4.19 7.07
N PRO A 290 -13.48 -5.32 7.72
CA PRO A 290 -12.21 -5.99 7.50
C PRO A 290 -12.18 -6.76 6.17
N ILE A 291 -11.09 -6.62 5.41
CA ILE A 291 -10.76 -7.48 4.25
C ILE A 291 -9.37 -8.11 4.51
N PRO A 292 -9.32 -9.26 5.20
CA PRO A 292 -8.08 -9.98 5.40
C PRO A 292 -7.61 -10.68 4.11
N VAL A 293 -6.29 -10.66 3.88
CA VAL A 293 -5.60 -11.30 2.77
C VAL A 293 -4.74 -12.45 3.30
N LEU A 294 -4.93 -13.67 2.78
CA LEU A 294 -4.18 -14.85 3.18
C LEU A 294 -3.34 -15.40 2.02
N PRO A 295 -2.17 -16.00 2.31
CA PRO A 295 -1.37 -16.65 1.28
C PRO A 295 -2.09 -17.91 0.77
N ALA A 296 -2.02 -18.14 -0.54
CA ALA A 296 -2.63 -19.30 -1.19
C ALA A 296 -1.70 -20.55 -1.22
N GLY A 297 -0.71 -20.61 -0.32
CA GLY A 297 0.30 -21.68 -0.30
C GLY A 297 1.28 -21.62 -1.47
N TYR A 298 1.57 -20.41 -1.97
CA TYR A 298 2.46 -20.17 -3.10
C TYR A 298 3.21 -18.85 -2.95
N ASP A 299 4.52 -18.88 -3.20
CA ASP A 299 5.43 -17.73 -3.26
C ASP A 299 5.80 -17.51 -4.74
N PRO A 300 5.23 -16.51 -5.42
CA PRO A 300 5.54 -16.25 -6.83
C PRO A 300 6.95 -15.67 -7.03
N HIS A 301 7.57 -15.07 -6.01
CA HIS A 301 8.90 -14.46 -6.11
C HIS A 301 10.00 -15.51 -6.13
N HIS A 302 9.83 -16.59 -5.35
CA HIS A 302 10.83 -17.66 -5.22
C HIS A 302 10.35 -19.00 -5.76
N LYS A 303 9.16 -19.05 -6.37
CA LYS A 303 8.50 -20.26 -6.89
C LYS A 303 8.42 -21.37 -5.85
N ARG A 304 8.15 -21.02 -4.58
CA ARG A 304 7.95 -22.00 -3.50
C ARG A 304 6.49 -22.38 -3.49
N ILE A 305 6.21 -23.67 -3.52
CA ILE A 305 4.90 -24.20 -3.84
C ILE A 305 4.54 -25.29 -2.83
N VAL A 306 3.41 -25.16 -2.16
CA VAL A 306 2.86 -26.24 -1.31
C VAL A 306 2.33 -27.36 -2.20
N PRO A 307 2.72 -28.63 -1.97
CA PRO A 307 2.11 -29.76 -2.68
C PRO A 307 0.57 -29.77 -2.51
N LEU A 308 -0.17 -30.11 -3.56
CA LEU A 308 -1.64 -30.03 -3.53
C LEU A 308 -2.26 -30.94 -2.45
N ASP A 309 -1.65 -32.08 -2.15
CA ASP A 309 -2.05 -33.00 -1.09
C ASP A 309 -1.68 -32.52 0.33
N GLU A 310 -0.88 -31.46 0.44
CA GLU A 310 -0.50 -30.80 1.69
C GLU A 310 -1.18 -29.42 1.86
N LEU A 311 -2.15 -29.08 0.99
CA LEU A 311 -2.83 -27.77 1.02
C LEU A 311 -3.80 -27.60 2.20
N GLY A 312 -4.19 -28.70 2.85
CA GLY A 312 -5.19 -28.74 3.93
C GLY A 312 -4.97 -27.68 5.03
N PRO A 313 -3.80 -27.63 5.69
CA PRO A 313 -3.52 -26.63 6.73
C PRO A 313 -3.59 -25.16 6.28
N TRP A 314 -3.45 -24.88 4.98
CA TRP A 314 -3.57 -23.52 4.45
C TRP A 314 -5.04 -23.15 4.22
N ILE A 315 -5.84 -24.10 3.73
CA ILE A 315 -7.29 -23.96 3.64
C ILE A 315 -7.89 -23.80 5.05
N ASP A 316 -7.43 -24.60 6.01
CA ASP A 316 -7.85 -24.52 7.40
C ASP A 316 -7.57 -23.14 7.99
N ASP A 317 -6.43 -22.50 7.69
CA ASP A 317 -6.16 -21.13 8.14
C ASP A 317 -7.23 -20.13 7.67
N ALA A 318 -7.77 -20.28 6.45
CA ALA A 318 -8.83 -19.42 5.93
C ALA A 318 -10.19 -19.71 6.63
N LEU A 319 -10.54 -20.98 6.78
CA LEU A 319 -11.78 -21.39 7.47
C LEU A 319 -11.77 -21.02 8.95
N ASP A 320 -10.62 -21.17 9.59
CA ASP A 320 -10.36 -20.83 10.98
C ASP A 320 -10.42 -19.32 11.19
N LEU A 321 -9.93 -18.52 10.25
CA LEU A 321 -10.04 -17.07 10.32
C LEU A 321 -11.51 -16.61 10.24
N ILE A 322 -12.29 -17.22 9.36
CA ILE A 322 -13.74 -16.93 9.26
C ILE A 322 -14.43 -17.33 10.57
N GLU A 323 -14.12 -18.49 11.14
CA GLU A 323 -14.65 -18.90 12.45
C GLU A 323 -14.17 -17.98 13.59
N PHE A 324 -12.92 -17.53 13.56
CA PHE A 324 -12.38 -16.55 14.50
C PHE A 324 -13.17 -15.25 14.45
N ALA A 325 -13.47 -14.75 13.25
CA ALA A 325 -14.18 -13.50 13.09
C ALA A 325 -15.68 -13.61 13.38
N ASN A 326 -16.33 -14.70 12.95
CA ASN A 326 -17.80 -14.79 12.93
C ASN A 326 -18.38 -15.85 13.89
N GLY A 327 -17.58 -16.81 14.34
CA GLY A 327 -18.02 -17.93 15.17
C GLY A 327 -18.50 -17.52 16.56
N GLY A 328 -19.39 -18.35 17.12
CA GLY A 328 -19.85 -18.22 18.50
C GLY A 328 -18.75 -18.54 19.52
N VAL A 329 -18.93 -18.12 20.77
CA VAL A 329 -17.96 -18.37 21.85
C VAL A 329 -17.82 -19.86 22.21
N ASP A 330 -18.66 -20.73 21.66
CA ASP A 330 -18.66 -22.18 21.79
C ASP A 330 -17.93 -22.90 20.64
N THR A 331 -17.49 -22.18 19.61
CA THR A 331 -16.59 -22.71 18.57
C THR A 331 -15.13 -22.56 18.98
N VAL A 332 -14.21 -23.28 18.31
CA VAL A 332 -12.79 -23.26 18.68
C VAL A 332 -12.22 -21.85 18.54
N TRP A 333 -12.43 -21.23 17.38
CA TRP A 333 -11.84 -19.93 17.10
C TRP A 333 -12.66 -18.76 17.62
N GLY A 334 -13.98 -18.90 17.75
CA GLY A 334 -14.80 -17.91 18.43
C GLY A 334 -14.52 -17.85 19.94
N ALA A 335 -14.24 -19.00 20.58
CA ALA A 335 -13.73 -19.04 21.96
C ALA A 335 -12.36 -18.37 22.07
N LYS A 336 -11.46 -18.57 21.11
CA LYS A 336 -10.15 -17.90 21.09
C LYS A 336 -10.28 -16.38 21.00
N ARG A 337 -11.16 -15.88 20.12
CA ARG A 337 -11.50 -14.44 20.04
C ARG A 337 -12.03 -13.91 21.38
N ALA A 338 -12.92 -14.65 22.02
CA ALA A 338 -13.47 -14.29 23.33
C ALA A 338 -12.40 -14.26 24.44
N GLU A 339 -11.46 -15.20 24.46
CA GLU A 339 -10.32 -15.23 25.39
C GLU A 339 -9.42 -13.98 25.24
N LEU A 340 -9.26 -13.49 24.02
CA LEU A 340 -8.51 -12.25 23.74
C LEU A 340 -9.26 -10.97 24.17
N GLY A 341 -10.48 -11.11 24.69
CA GLY A 341 -11.29 -10.00 25.23
C GLY A 341 -12.43 -9.53 24.33
N HIS A 342 -12.70 -10.22 23.22
CA HIS A 342 -13.75 -9.82 22.27
C HIS A 342 -14.74 -10.97 22.00
N PRO A 343 -15.78 -11.14 22.84
CA PRO A 343 -16.73 -12.24 22.68
C PRO A 343 -17.68 -12.07 21.49
N GLN A 344 -17.90 -10.84 21.00
CA GLN A 344 -18.83 -10.58 19.90
C GLN A 344 -18.18 -10.88 18.54
N PRO A 345 -18.92 -11.36 17.54
CA PRO A 345 -18.40 -11.46 16.18
C PRO A 345 -17.96 -10.10 15.61
N PHE A 346 -16.89 -10.10 14.82
CA PHE A 346 -16.42 -8.94 14.05
C PHE A 346 -17.28 -8.67 12.79
N GLY A 347 -18.04 -9.66 12.31
CA GLY A 347 -18.90 -9.51 11.12
C GLY A 347 -18.12 -9.47 9.81
N LEU A 348 -17.16 -10.39 9.64
CA LEU A 348 -16.38 -10.55 8.41
C LEU A 348 -17.31 -10.87 7.23
N GLU A 349 -17.24 -10.05 6.17
CA GLU A 349 -18.00 -10.24 4.93
C GLU A 349 -17.12 -10.68 3.75
N TYR A 350 -15.83 -10.32 3.76
CA TYR A 350 -14.91 -10.48 2.63
C TYR A 350 -13.67 -11.27 3.06
N ILE A 351 -13.10 -12.06 2.16
CA ILE A 351 -11.77 -12.66 2.33
C ILE A 351 -11.04 -12.67 0.99
N ALA A 352 -9.77 -12.29 0.99
CA ALA A 352 -8.90 -12.39 -0.19
C ALA A 352 -7.94 -13.57 -0.03
N ILE A 353 -7.81 -14.35 -1.10
CA ILE A 353 -6.90 -15.50 -1.18
C ILE A 353 -5.86 -15.22 -2.26
N GLY A 354 -4.61 -15.05 -1.82
CA GLY A 354 -3.51 -14.57 -2.66
C GLY A 354 -3.43 -13.05 -2.75
N ASN A 355 -2.25 -12.58 -3.14
CA ASN A 355 -1.97 -11.18 -3.49
C ASN A 355 -1.12 -11.16 -4.76
N GLU A 356 -1.44 -10.32 -5.74
CA GLU A 356 -0.61 -10.16 -6.96
C GLU A 356 -0.14 -11.47 -7.58
N GLU A 357 -1.01 -12.48 -7.58
CA GLU A 357 -0.58 -13.84 -7.88
C GLU A 357 -0.40 -14.06 -9.38
N VAL A 358 0.67 -14.77 -9.73
CA VAL A 358 1.05 -15.07 -11.13
C VAL A 358 1.53 -16.51 -11.27
N GLY A 359 1.34 -17.10 -12.43
CA GLY A 359 1.75 -18.46 -12.74
C GLY A 359 0.71 -19.52 -12.36
N GLU A 360 0.82 -20.67 -13.01
CA GLU A 360 -0.11 -21.80 -12.82
C GLU A 360 -0.28 -22.28 -11.38
N PRO A 361 0.77 -22.30 -10.52
CA PRO A 361 0.62 -22.77 -9.15
C PRO A 361 -0.46 -22.04 -8.33
N PHE A 362 -0.66 -20.74 -8.54
CA PHE A 362 -1.75 -20.06 -7.84
C PHE A 362 -3.12 -20.54 -8.33
N PHE A 363 -3.34 -20.52 -9.65
CA PHE A 363 -4.65 -20.80 -10.23
C PHE A 363 -5.14 -22.23 -9.96
N GLU A 364 -4.23 -23.23 -9.94
CA GLU A 364 -4.60 -24.61 -9.56
C GLU A 364 -5.01 -24.75 -8.09
N ARG A 365 -4.44 -23.93 -7.19
CA ARG A 365 -4.70 -23.95 -5.74
C ARG A 365 -5.95 -23.17 -5.37
N TYR A 366 -6.19 -22.04 -6.02
CA TYR A 366 -7.30 -21.15 -5.71
C TYR A 366 -8.65 -21.88 -5.68
N ALA A 367 -8.87 -22.79 -6.63
CA ALA A 367 -10.11 -23.58 -6.72
C ALA A 367 -10.39 -24.41 -5.45
N TYR A 368 -9.35 -24.92 -4.77
CA TYR A 368 -9.52 -25.67 -3.51
C TYR A 368 -9.94 -24.76 -2.36
N PHE A 369 -9.32 -23.58 -2.24
CA PHE A 369 -9.69 -22.58 -1.24
C PHE A 369 -11.12 -22.08 -1.46
N HIS A 370 -11.44 -21.66 -2.69
CA HIS A 370 -12.75 -21.12 -3.03
C HIS A 370 -13.85 -22.13 -2.73
N LYS A 371 -13.69 -23.38 -3.20
CA LYS A 371 -14.63 -24.45 -2.94
C LYS A 371 -14.83 -24.69 -1.44
N ALA A 372 -13.75 -24.84 -0.67
CA ALA A 372 -13.83 -25.12 0.76
C ALA A 372 -14.53 -23.99 1.53
N ILE A 373 -14.22 -22.73 1.20
CA ILE A 373 -14.86 -21.56 1.81
C ILE A 373 -16.35 -21.53 1.45
N LYS A 374 -16.73 -21.65 0.17
CA LYS A 374 -18.14 -21.61 -0.24
C LYS A 374 -18.96 -22.79 0.30
N GLU A 375 -18.36 -23.97 0.48
CA GLU A 375 -19.04 -25.14 1.08
C GLU A 375 -19.37 -24.91 2.57
N ARG A 376 -18.52 -24.18 3.31
CA ARG A 376 -18.70 -23.97 4.77
C ARG A 376 -19.36 -22.62 5.12
N TYR A 377 -19.06 -21.58 4.36
CA TYR A 377 -19.48 -20.19 4.58
C TYR A 377 -19.95 -19.56 3.25
N PRO A 378 -21.08 -20.03 2.68
CA PRO A 378 -21.55 -19.60 1.37
C PRO A 378 -21.82 -18.09 1.25
N GLU A 379 -22.04 -17.41 2.38
CA GLU A 379 -22.27 -15.96 2.47
C GLU A 379 -20.99 -15.10 2.35
N ILE A 380 -19.81 -15.69 2.58
CA ILE A 380 -18.54 -14.95 2.50
C ILE A 380 -18.22 -14.63 1.05
N LYS A 381 -17.93 -13.35 0.79
CA LYS A 381 -17.49 -12.88 -0.52
C LYS A 381 -16.00 -13.15 -0.69
N ILE A 382 -15.64 -13.88 -1.73
CA ILE A 382 -14.25 -14.29 -1.99
C ILE A 382 -13.66 -13.41 -3.09
N ILE A 383 -12.48 -12.87 -2.81
CA ILE A 383 -11.70 -12.03 -3.72
C ILE A 383 -10.58 -12.87 -4.32
N ASN A 384 -10.52 -12.93 -5.65
CA ASN A 384 -9.41 -13.52 -6.44
C ASN A 384 -8.39 -12.44 -6.81
N SER A 385 -7.22 -12.79 -7.35
CA SER A 385 -6.18 -11.85 -7.80
C SER A 385 -6.02 -11.86 -9.32
N SER A 386 -5.75 -10.69 -9.91
CA SER A 386 -5.34 -10.55 -11.33
C SER A 386 -3.86 -10.20 -11.51
N GLY A 387 -3.02 -10.45 -10.50
CA GLY A 387 -1.60 -10.10 -10.59
C GLY A 387 -1.32 -8.60 -10.42
N PRO A 388 -0.04 -8.18 -10.47
CA PRO A 388 0.42 -6.82 -10.19
C PRO A 388 0.33 -5.87 -11.41
N PHE A 389 -0.36 -6.27 -12.49
CA PHE A 389 -0.34 -5.58 -13.77
C PHE A 389 -1.74 -5.13 -14.20
N PRO A 390 -1.88 -3.94 -14.82
CA PRO A 390 -3.17 -3.43 -15.32
C PRO A 390 -3.65 -4.13 -16.60
N ALA A 391 -2.83 -4.97 -17.23
CA ALA A 391 -3.13 -5.67 -18.48
C ALA A 391 -2.09 -6.76 -18.74
N GLY A 392 -2.41 -7.70 -19.63
CA GLY A 392 -1.49 -8.74 -20.08
C GLY A 392 -1.94 -10.15 -19.74
N GLY A 393 -1.06 -11.12 -20.00
CA GLY A 393 -1.36 -12.55 -19.85
C GLY A 393 -1.80 -12.93 -18.43
N GLU A 394 -1.06 -12.49 -17.40
CA GLU A 394 -1.41 -12.84 -16.01
C GLU A 394 -2.67 -12.13 -15.53
N TYR A 395 -2.87 -10.88 -15.97
CA TYR A 395 -4.11 -10.15 -15.75
C TYR A 395 -5.33 -10.91 -16.30
N GLU A 396 -5.28 -11.32 -17.56
CA GLU A 396 -6.38 -12.07 -18.20
C GLU A 396 -6.58 -13.45 -17.57
N ARG A 397 -5.50 -14.11 -17.14
CA ARG A 397 -5.58 -15.41 -16.43
C ARG A 397 -6.27 -15.29 -15.08
N GLY A 398 -5.98 -14.25 -14.30
CA GLY A 398 -6.66 -14.03 -13.02
C GLY A 398 -8.14 -13.72 -13.18
N TRP A 399 -8.49 -12.89 -14.17
CA TRP A 399 -9.89 -12.66 -14.54
C TRP A 399 -10.59 -13.94 -15.01
N ALA A 400 -9.94 -14.78 -15.81
CA ALA A 400 -10.47 -16.07 -16.23
C ALA A 400 -10.69 -17.01 -15.03
N SER A 401 -9.71 -17.11 -14.13
CA SER A 401 -9.79 -17.92 -12.90
C SER A 401 -10.96 -17.48 -12.02
N ALA A 402 -11.16 -16.17 -11.84
CA ALA A 402 -12.26 -15.64 -11.05
C ALA A 402 -13.63 -15.99 -11.64
N ARG A 403 -13.78 -15.87 -12.97
CA ARG A 403 -15.01 -16.26 -13.67
C ARG A 403 -15.27 -17.76 -13.57
N GLU A 404 -14.25 -18.58 -13.76
CA GLU A 404 -14.36 -20.05 -13.70
C GLU A 404 -14.79 -20.54 -12.32
N ASN A 405 -14.22 -19.96 -11.26
CA ASN A 405 -14.55 -20.34 -9.88
C ASN A 405 -15.83 -19.66 -9.35
N GLY A 406 -16.33 -18.61 -10.01
CA GLY A 406 -17.45 -17.83 -9.49
C GLY A 406 -17.04 -17.02 -8.25
N SER A 407 -15.88 -16.37 -8.30
CA SER A 407 -15.45 -15.40 -7.29
C SER A 407 -16.38 -14.19 -7.28
N ASP A 408 -16.52 -13.54 -6.12
CA ASP A 408 -17.35 -12.35 -6.00
C ASP A 408 -16.63 -11.10 -6.54
N TYR A 409 -15.29 -11.06 -6.36
CA TYR A 409 -14.43 -9.98 -6.82
C TYR A 409 -13.11 -10.46 -7.41
N VAL A 410 -12.47 -9.59 -8.21
CA VAL A 410 -11.10 -9.73 -8.71
C VAL A 410 -10.28 -8.50 -8.29
N ASP A 411 -9.18 -8.73 -7.59
CA ASP A 411 -8.23 -7.73 -7.10
C ASP A 411 -7.26 -7.31 -8.23
N GLU A 412 -7.47 -6.11 -8.78
CA GLU A 412 -6.60 -5.43 -9.74
C GLU A 412 -5.64 -4.48 -9.04
N HIS A 413 -4.40 -4.45 -9.52
CA HIS A 413 -3.34 -3.61 -8.99
C HIS A 413 -2.66 -2.84 -10.11
N TYR A 414 -2.44 -1.53 -9.92
CA TYR A 414 -1.55 -0.77 -10.81
C TYR A 414 -1.07 0.56 -10.27
N TYR A 415 0.23 0.79 -10.48
CA TYR A 415 0.92 2.05 -10.25
C TYR A 415 1.28 2.69 -11.60
N VAL A 416 0.64 3.81 -11.93
CA VAL A 416 0.60 4.35 -13.31
C VAL A 416 0.83 5.85 -13.31
N SER A 417 1.05 6.46 -14.47
CA SER A 417 1.16 7.92 -14.57
C SER A 417 -0.23 8.59 -14.47
N PRO A 418 -0.31 9.86 -14.05
CA PRO A 418 -1.54 10.66 -14.17
C PRO A 418 -2.11 10.66 -15.59
N GLU A 419 -1.24 10.67 -16.60
CA GLU A 419 -1.64 10.65 -18.01
C GLU A 419 -2.34 9.34 -18.38
N TRP A 420 -1.85 8.19 -17.87
CA TRP A 420 -2.50 6.91 -18.08
C TRP A 420 -3.88 6.88 -17.42
N MET A 421 -4.02 7.40 -16.20
CA MET A 421 -5.32 7.45 -15.50
C MET A 421 -6.34 8.26 -16.30
N LEU A 422 -5.96 9.46 -16.76
CA LEU A 422 -6.83 10.31 -17.56
C LEU A 422 -7.22 9.67 -18.91
N ALA A 423 -6.28 8.94 -19.54
CA ALA A 423 -6.54 8.19 -20.77
C ALA A 423 -7.39 6.92 -20.58
N ASN A 424 -7.58 6.46 -19.34
CA ASN A 424 -8.29 5.22 -19.00
C ASN A 424 -9.48 5.44 -18.07
N ILE A 425 -10.04 6.65 -18.04
CA ILE A 425 -11.22 7.01 -17.24
C ILE A 425 -12.44 6.09 -17.50
N ASP A 426 -12.53 5.58 -18.72
CA ASP A 426 -13.61 4.76 -19.25
C ASP A 426 -13.33 3.25 -19.17
N ARG A 427 -12.20 2.85 -18.57
CA ARG A 427 -11.71 1.46 -18.53
C ARG A 427 -12.78 0.43 -18.16
N TYR A 428 -13.60 0.73 -17.16
CA TYR A 428 -14.59 -0.21 -16.62
C TYR A 428 -15.97 -0.09 -17.27
N GLN A 429 -16.15 0.79 -18.26
CA GLN A 429 -17.44 0.98 -18.94
C GLN A 429 -17.86 -0.24 -19.76
N SER A 430 -16.90 -0.98 -20.30
CA SER A 430 -17.15 -2.19 -21.09
C SER A 430 -17.34 -3.45 -20.24
N PHE A 431 -17.09 -3.38 -18.93
CA PHE A 431 -17.15 -4.55 -18.05
C PHE A 431 -18.61 -4.97 -17.82
N SER A 432 -18.85 -6.28 -17.82
CA SER A 432 -20.17 -6.86 -17.58
C SER A 432 -20.59 -6.72 -16.11
N ALA A 433 -21.87 -6.45 -15.87
CA ALA A 433 -22.43 -6.48 -14.51
C ALA A 433 -22.69 -7.91 -13.99
N ASP A 434 -22.63 -8.92 -14.88
CA ASP A 434 -22.81 -10.34 -14.54
C ASP A 434 -21.48 -11.03 -14.18
N ASP A 435 -20.34 -10.37 -14.44
CA ASP A 435 -19.01 -10.85 -14.08
C ASP A 435 -18.70 -10.56 -12.59
N PRO A 436 -17.68 -11.23 -12.00
CA PRO A 436 -17.11 -10.81 -10.73
C PRO A 436 -16.77 -9.31 -10.74
N LYS A 437 -17.00 -8.62 -9.63
CA LYS A 437 -16.73 -7.18 -9.57
C LYS A 437 -15.24 -6.88 -9.43
N VAL A 438 -14.81 -5.75 -9.97
CA VAL A 438 -13.47 -5.22 -9.73
C VAL A 438 -13.35 -4.81 -8.26
N PHE A 439 -12.30 -5.32 -7.61
CA PHE A 439 -11.66 -4.68 -6.48
C PHE A 439 -10.37 -4.05 -6.99
N LEU A 440 -10.25 -2.73 -6.98
CA LEU A 440 -8.98 -2.06 -7.26
C LEU A 440 -8.19 -1.94 -5.93
N GLY A 441 -7.58 -3.03 -5.49
CA GLY A 441 -6.97 -3.12 -4.16
C GLY A 441 -5.68 -2.35 -3.98
N GLU A 442 -5.00 -1.99 -5.08
CA GLU A 442 -3.86 -1.09 -5.06
C GLU A 442 -3.82 -0.18 -6.28
N TYR A 443 -3.84 1.14 -6.05
CA TYR A 443 -3.54 2.11 -7.10
C TYR A 443 -2.90 3.39 -6.58
N ALA A 444 -2.01 3.98 -7.37
CA ALA A 444 -1.49 5.33 -7.18
C ALA A 444 -0.86 5.88 -8.47
N SER A 445 -0.70 7.20 -8.54
CA SER A 445 -0.20 7.89 -9.75
C SER A 445 1.30 8.24 -9.74
N TRP A 446 2.13 7.53 -8.97
CA TRP A 446 3.58 7.79 -8.83
C TRP A 446 3.97 9.18 -8.28
N GLY A 447 3.10 9.85 -7.52
CA GLY A 447 3.45 11.11 -6.85
C GLY A 447 2.36 11.65 -5.92
N ASN A 448 2.73 12.66 -5.12
CA ASN A 448 1.83 13.33 -4.19
C ASN A 448 1.56 14.82 -4.52
N THR A 449 1.90 15.29 -5.73
CA THR A 449 1.60 16.66 -6.15
C THR A 449 0.11 16.89 -6.29
N TYR A 450 -0.28 18.16 -6.32
CA TYR A 450 -1.65 18.53 -6.62
C TYR A 450 -2.13 17.99 -7.98
N TYR A 451 -1.24 17.89 -8.98
CA TYR A 451 -1.56 17.26 -10.27
C TYR A 451 -1.88 15.77 -10.15
N ASN A 452 -1.11 15.02 -9.35
CA ASN A 452 -1.38 13.62 -9.06
C ASN A 452 -2.77 13.44 -8.43
N ALA A 453 -3.06 14.21 -7.38
CA ALA A 453 -4.34 14.21 -6.70
C ALA A 453 -5.51 14.56 -7.64
N LEU A 454 -5.32 15.56 -8.51
CA LEU A 454 -6.33 15.99 -9.48
C LEU A 454 -6.65 14.92 -10.53
N ALA A 455 -5.62 14.22 -11.05
CA ALA A 455 -5.80 13.13 -12.00
C ALA A 455 -6.46 11.91 -11.36
N GLU A 456 -6.08 11.57 -10.13
CA GLU A 456 -6.72 10.50 -9.35
C GLU A 456 -8.18 10.84 -9.06
N ALA A 457 -8.50 12.09 -8.70
CA ALA A 457 -9.88 12.53 -8.49
C ALA A 457 -10.73 12.37 -9.76
N ALA A 458 -10.17 12.73 -10.92
CA ALA A 458 -10.84 12.48 -12.20
C ALA A 458 -11.07 10.98 -12.37
N TYR A 459 -10.04 10.15 -12.20
CA TYR A 459 -10.12 8.69 -12.28
C TYR A 459 -11.20 8.07 -11.39
N MET A 460 -11.30 8.54 -10.15
CA MET A 460 -12.29 8.08 -9.18
C MET A 460 -13.74 8.40 -9.59
N THR A 461 -13.99 9.43 -10.42
CA THR A 461 -15.32 9.61 -11.03
C THR A 461 -15.67 8.46 -11.98
N GLY A 462 -14.69 7.96 -12.74
CA GLY A 462 -14.82 6.78 -13.59
C GLY A 462 -15.08 5.52 -12.79
N LEU A 463 -14.37 5.31 -11.68
CA LEU A 463 -14.63 4.20 -10.74
C LEU A 463 -16.08 4.24 -10.24
N GLN A 464 -16.54 5.41 -9.78
CA GLN A 464 -17.88 5.57 -9.25
C GLN A 464 -18.96 5.38 -10.33
N ASN A 465 -18.77 5.96 -11.52
CA ASN A 465 -19.74 5.85 -12.63
C ASN A 465 -19.90 4.40 -13.13
N ASN A 466 -18.91 3.55 -12.88
CA ASN A 466 -18.92 2.14 -13.27
C ASN A 466 -19.19 1.19 -12.08
N ALA A 467 -19.95 1.62 -11.07
CA ALA A 467 -20.28 0.82 -9.89
C ALA A 467 -21.08 -0.48 -10.18
N HIS A 468 -21.57 -0.66 -11.41
CA HIS A 468 -22.09 -1.95 -11.86
C HIS A 468 -20.99 -3.02 -11.91
N ALA A 469 -19.77 -2.64 -12.29
CA ALA A 469 -18.61 -3.52 -12.41
C ALA A 469 -17.57 -3.31 -11.31
N VAL A 470 -17.38 -2.10 -10.81
CA VAL A 470 -16.42 -1.80 -9.72
C VAL A 470 -17.15 -1.82 -8.38
N GLY A 471 -16.63 -2.55 -7.40
CA GLY A 471 -17.27 -2.65 -6.10
C GLY A 471 -16.40 -2.24 -4.91
N LEU A 472 -15.07 -2.22 -5.07
CA LEU A 472 -14.12 -1.87 -4.02
C LEU A 472 -12.90 -1.18 -4.66
N ALA A 473 -12.31 -0.19 -3.99
CA ALA A 473 -11.10 0.51 -4.42
C ALA A 473 -10.37 1.14 -3.23
N CYS A 474 -9.04 1.00 -3.16
CA CYS A 474 -8.22 1.66 -2.16
C CYS A 474 -6.85 2.09 -2.70
N TYR A 475 -6.43 3.30 -2.31
CA TYR A 475 -5.09 3.83 -2.61
C TYR A 475 -4.01 3.03 -1.86
N ALA A 476 -2.87 2.80 -2.50
CA ALA A 476 -1.70 2.17 -1.88
C ALA A 476 -0.38 2.84 -2.32
N PRO A 477 0.67 2.80 -1.49
CA PRO A 477 0.65 2.47 -0.06
C PRO A 477 0.07 3.58 0.84
N LEU A 478 -0.30 3.22 2.07
CA LEU A 478 -1.03 4.12 2.97
C LEU A 478 -0.12 5.03 3.81
N LEU A 479 0.94 4.48 4.40
CA LEU A 479 1.74 5.14 5.43
C LEU A 479 3.23 5.11 5.09
N CYS A 480 3.93 6.23 5.28
CA CYS A 480 5.38 6.30 5.10
C CYS A 480 6.10 7.02 6.23
N ASN A 481 7.02 6.30 6.89
CA ASN A 481 7.96 6.94 7.81
C ASN A 481 9.08 7.62 7.00
N VAL A 482 9.27 8.91 7.20
CA VAL A 482 10.20 9.71 6.38
C VAL A 482 11.66 9.35 6.62
N ASP A 483 11.96 8.71 7.74
CA ASP A 483 13.30 8.24 8.10
C ASP A 483 13.59 6.84 7.50
N TYR A 484 12.60 6.16 6.92
CA TYR A 484 12.74 4.84 6.29
C TYR A 484 11.76 4.64 5.13
N VAL A 485 12.23 4.91 3.91
CA VAL A 485 11.42 4.87 2.68
C VAL A 485 11.90 3.72 1.77
N ASN A 486 11.09 2.66 1.64
CA ASN A 486 11.25 1.58 0.66
C ASN A 486 10.46 1.85 -0.63
N TRP A 487 9.24 2.36 -0.48
CA TRP A 487 8.30 2.60 -1.59
C TRP A 487 7.73 4.01 -1.49
N LYS A 488 7.36 4.58 -2.64
CA LYS A 488 6.67 5.87 -2.76
C LYS A 488 5.84 5.91 -4.05
N PRO A 489 4.77 6.72 -4.14
CA PRO A 489 4.24 7.69 -3.17
C PRO A 489 3.40 7.02 -2.07
N ASP A 490 2.96 7.79 -1.07
CA ASP A 490 2.17 7.30 0.07
C ASP A 490 1.08 8.29 0.47
N LEU A 491 -0.02 7.82 1.07
CA LEU A 491 -1.17 8.68 1.38
C LEU A 491 -0.91 9.62 2.57
N ILE A 492 -0.22 9.12 3.59
CA ILE A 492 0.13 9.84 4.82
C ILE A 492 1.62 9.65 5.11
N TRP A 493 2.31 10.76 5.38
CA TRP A 493 3.71 10.77 5.75
C TRP A 493 3.85 11.14 7.23
N TYR A 494 4.78 10.51 7.92
CA TYR A 494 4.99 10.74 9.34
C TYR A 494 6.45 10.58 9.75
N ASN A 495 6.77 11.13 10.92
CA ASN A 495 7.96 10.82 11.68
C ASN A 495 7.51 10.41 13.09
N ASN A 496 8.42 10.26 14.04
CA ASN A 496 8.07 9.79 15.39
C ASN A 496 7.06 10.68 16.16
N HIS A 497 6.91 11.96 15.83
CA HIS A 497 6.14 12.91 16.66
C HIS A 497 5.10 13.74 15.91
N GLN A 498 5.09 13.68 14.58
CA GLN A 498 4.11 14.40 13.74
C GLN A 498 3.82 13.63 12.46
N VAL A 499 2.70 14.00 11.83
CA VAL A 499 2.18 13.40 10.59
C VAL A 499 1.65 14.51 9.68
N TYR A 500 1.58 14.29 8.38
CA TYR A 500 0.82 15.13 7.46
C TYR A 500 0.07 14.31 6.40
N SER A 501 -1.03 14.89 5.92
CA SER A 501 -1.87 14.34 4.86
C SER A 501 -1.43 14.89 3.50
N THR A 502 -1.36 14.05 2.47
CA THR A 502 -1.03 14.50 1.10
C THR A 502 -2.24 15.14 0.40
N ALA A 503 -2.03 15.72 -0.78
CA ALA A 503 -3.14 16.16 -1.63
C ALA A 503 -4.07 14.97 -1.99
N ASN A 504 -3.47 13.80 -2.24
CA ASN A 504 -4.19 12.55 -2.53
C ASN A 504 -5.06 12.12 -1.34
N TYR A 505 -4.58 12.28 -0.09
CA TYR A 505 -5.38 12.00 1.10
C TYR A 505 -6.69 12.79 1.09
N TYR A 506 -6.63 14.10 0.79
CA TYR A 506 -7.83 14.92 0.76
C TYR A 506 -8.77 14.55 -0.38
N VAL A 507 -8.26 14.05 -1.51
CA VAL A 507 -9.09 13.47 -2.58
C VAL A 507 -9.82 12.23 -2.09
N GLN A 508 -9.11 11.28 -1.46
CA GLN A 508 -9.71 10.09 -0.88
C GLN A 508 -10.79 10.46 0.16
N GLN A 509 -10.48 11.38 1.07
CA GLN A 509 -11.39 11.88 2.08
C GLN A 509 -12.67 12.46 1.47
N LEU A 510 -12.53 13.35 0.47
CA LEU A 510 -13.66 13.97 -0.22
C LEU A 510 -14.57 12.94 -0.90
N PHE A 511 -13.99 11.91 -1.53
CA PHE A 511 -14.78 10.86 -2.19
C PHE A 511 -15.46 9.93 -1.18
N MET A 512 -14.77 9.54 -0.10
CA MET A 512 -15.34 8.69 0.97
C MET A 512 -16.44 9.39 1.75
N HIS A 513 -16.26 10.68 2.10
CA HIS A 513 -17.27 11.47 2.83
C HIS A 513 -18.53 11.73 2.01
N HIS A 514 -18.41 11.70 0.69
CA HIS A 514 -19.47 12.08 -0.22
C HIS A 514 -19.80 11.01 -1.25
N GLN A 515 -19.63 9.73 -0.92
CA GLN A 515 -19.90 8.63 -1.84
C GLN A 515 -21.40 8.54 -2.21
N GLY A 516 -22.29 8.58 -1.22
CA GLY A 516 -23.71 8.24 -1.39
C GLY A 516 -23.95 6.72 -1.45
N ASP A 517 -25.22 6.32 -1.58
CA ASP A 517 -25.68 4.94 -1.60
C ASP A 517 -25.88 4.37 -3.01
N TYR A 518 -26.33 5.20 -3.95
CA TYR A 518 -26.55 4.80 -5.33
C TYR A 518 -26.32 5.96 -6.30
N LEU A 519 -25.94 5.61 -7.53
CA LEU A 519 -25.77 6.56 -8.63
C LEU A 519 -27.10 7.20 -9.04
N LEU A 520 -27.02 8.42 -9.56
CA LEU A 520 -28.11 9.09 -10.25
C LEU A 520 -27.75 9.29 -11.72
N ASP A 521 -28.77 9.22 -12.59
CA ASP A 521 -28.61 9.54 -14.02
C ASP A 521 -28.28 11.04 -14.19
N VAL A 522 -27.26 11.34 -15.00
CA VAL A 522 -26.79 12.70 -15.28
C VAL A 522 -26.71 12.92 -16.78
N GLN A 523 -27.37 13.97 -17.26
CA GLN A 523 -27.26 14.43 -18.63
C GLN A 523 -26.42 15.71 -18.69
N ALA A 524 -25.34 15.68 -19.46
CA ALA A 524 -24.47 16.83 -19.66
C ALA A 524 -24.75 17.52 -21.01
N GLU A 525 -24.87 18.84 -20.98
CA GLU A 525 -25.08 19.68 -22.16
C GLU A 525 -24.09 20.84 -22.18
N GLY A 526 -23.59 21.21 -23.35
CA GLY A 526 -22.82 22.43 -23.53
C GLY A 526 -21.44 22.48 -22.84
N LEU A 527 -20.93 21.36 -22.31
CA LEU A 527 -19.62 21.32 -21.62
C LEU A 527 -18.43 21.69 -22.53
N GLY A 528 -18.60 21.58 -23.85
CA GLY A 528 -17.55 21.72 -24.85
C GLY A 528 -17.06 20.37 -25.37
N GLU A 529 -16.06 20.42 -26.25
CA GLU A 529 -15.45 19.21 -26.83
C GLU A 529 -14.24 18.77 -26.00
N PRO A 530 -14.02 17.45 -25.84
CA PRO A 530 -12.80 16.94 -25.24
C PRO A 530 -11.54 17.48 -25.93
N GLN A 531 -10.52 17.80 -25.14
CA GLN A 531 -9.21 18.19 -25.66
C GLN A 531 -8.36 16.95 -25.89
N PHE A 532 -8.08 16.67 -27.16
CA PHE A 532 -7.15 15.62 -27.54
C PHE A 532 -5.73 16.14 -27.41
N ALA A 533 -4.90 15.48 -26.61
CA ALA A 533 -3.47 15.69 -26.70
C ALA A 533 -3.04 15.40 -28.14
N LYS A 534 -2.09 16.18 -28.67
CA LYS A 534 -1.57 15.92 -30.02
C LYS A 534 -1.03 14.49 -30.05
N VAL A 535 -1.68 13.62 -30.82
CA VAL A 535 -1.26 12.24 -31.01
C VAL A 535 0.13 12.29 -31.64
N LYS A 536 1.14 11.85 -30.88
CA LYS A 536 2.49 11.71 -31.37
C LYS A 536 2.70 10.24 -31.74
N ALA A 537 3.26 10.02 -32.93
CA ALA A 537 3.81 8.72 -33.28
C ALA A 537 4.87 8.32 -32.26
N ILE A 538 4.99 7.01 -31.99
CA ILE A 538 6.01 6.50 -31.08
C ILE A 538 7.33 6.41 -31.84
N ASN A 539 7.98 7.57 -32.03
CA ASN A 539 9.25 7.72 -32.73
C ASN A 539 10.25 8.48 -31.85
N GLY A 540 11.52 8.55 -32.25
CA GLY A 540 12.60 9.12 -31.44
C GLY A 540 13.79 8.18 -31.32
N LYS A 541 14.54 8.33 -30.21
CA LYS A 541 15.75 7.54 -29.98
C LYS A 541 15.42 6.08 -29.65
N LEU A 542 16.34 5.20 -30.04
CA LEU A 542 16.34 3.77 -29.78
C LEU A 542 17.62 3.42 -29.00
N ALA A 543 17.51 2.62 -27.94
CA ALA A 543 18.66 2.14 -27.19
C ALA A 543 18.42 0.71 -26.67
N LEU A 544 19.47 -0.11 -26.63
CA LEU A 544 19.41 -1.41 -25.93
C LEU A 544 19.99 -1.26 -24.53
N GLY A 545 19.37 -1.95 -23.57
CA GLY A 545 19.71 -1.91 -22.16
C GLY A 545 19.98 -3.30 -21.59
N ALA A 546 21.02 -3.42 -20.78
CA ALA A 546 21.23 -4.53 -19.85
C ALA A 546 22.19 -4.07 -18.74
N ASN A 547 22.29 -4.82 -17.64
CA ASN A 547 23.34 -4.55 -16.67
C ASN A 547 24.73 -4.69 -17.35
N PRO A 548 25.73 -3.87 -16.98
CA PRO A 548 27.08 -4.01 -17.53
C PRO A 548 27.60 -5.44 -17.35
N ASP A 549 28.27 -5.98 -18.38
CA ASP A 549 28.80 -7.35 -18.40
C ASP A 549 27.77 -8.48 -18.27
N THR A 550 26.46 -8.23 -18.42
CA THR A 550 25.44 -9.27 -18.26
C THR A 550 24.80 -9.75 -19.56
N ALA A 551 24.98 -9.05 -20.68
CA ALA A 551 24.35 -9.40 -21.94
C ALA A 551 25.16 -9.00 -23.18
N ARG A 552 24.88 -9.72 -24.28
CA ARG A 552 25.38 -9.46 -25.64
C ARG A 552 24.21 -9.21 -26.60
N PHE A 553 24.41 -8.30 -27.54
CA PHE A 553 23.45 -7.95 -28.60
C PHE A 553 24.10 -7.98 -29.98
N TRP A 554 23.43 -8.53 -31.00
CA TRP A 554 23.92 -8.56 -32.40
C TRP A 554 22.76 -8.58 -33.41
N ASP A 555 23.08 -8.55 -34.71
CA ASP A 555 22.10 -8.56 -35.82
C ASP A 555 20.99 -7.48 -35.70
N ILE A 556 21.36 -6.28 -35.25
CA ILE A 556 20.41 -5.20 -34.97
C ILE A 556 19.98 -4.50 -36.27
N GLN A 557 18.67 -4.44 -36.54
CA GLN A 557 18.09 -3.78 -37.71
C GLN A 557 16.92 -2.89 -37.31
N LEU A 558 16.79 -1.77 -38.02
CA LEU A 558 15.61 -0.92 -38.03
C LEU A 558 14.99 -0.98 -39.42
N ILE A 559 13.71 -1.33 -39.51
CA ILE A 559 13.00 -1.59 -40.76
C ILE A 559 11.82 -0.63 -40.87
N ASN A 560 11.70 0.12 -41.96
CA ASN A 560 10.53 0.94 -42.25
C ASN A 560 9.46 0.02 -42.84
N ASN A 561 8.33 -0.12 -42.15
CA ASN A 561 7.29 -1.06 -42.55
C ASN A 561 6.48 -0.57 -43.77
N GLU A 562 6.56 0.72 -44.13
CA GLU A 562 5.88 1.29 -45.29
C GLU A 562 6.74 1.21 -46.56
N THR A 563 8.02 1.59 -46.46
CA THR A 563 8.94 1.69 -47.61
C THR A 563 9.72 0.40 -47.83
N GLY A 564 9.83 -0.46 -46.81
CA GLY A 564 10.71 -1.62 -46.81
C GLY A 564 12.19 -1.28 -46.63
N GLU A 565 12.53 -0.02 -46.36
CA GLU A 565 13.90 0.40 -46.06
C GLU A 565 14.43 -0.35 -44.84
N LYS A 566 15.63 -0.94 -44.96
CA LYS A 566 16.31 -1.62 -43.86
C LYS A 566 17.61 -0.90 -43.53
N GLN A 567 17.70 -0.40 -42.31
CA GLN A 567 18.92 0.15 -41.75
C GLN A 567 19.56 -0.89 -40.84
N LEU A 568 20.70 -1.43 -41.28
CA LEU A 568 21.55 -2.24 -40.40
C LEU A 568 22.22 -1.29 -39.41
N LEU A 569 21.87 -1.40 -38.14
CA LEU A 569 22.45 -0.57 -37.08
C LEU A 569 23.77 -1.21 -36.68
N GLN A 570 24.77 -1.04 -37.55
CA GLN A 570 25.98 -1.85 -37.56
C GLN A 570 26.88 -1.50 -36.36
N TYR A 571 26.82 -2.34 -35.33
CA TYR A 571 27.75 -2.35 -34.21
C TYR A 571 28.01 -3.79 -33.76
N ASP A 572 29.27 -4.21 -33.80
CA ASP A 572 29.73 -5.51 -33.32
C ASP A 572 29.95 -5.42 -31.79
N THR A 573 28.90 -5.23 -31.01
CA THR A 573 29.03 -5.16 -29.55
C THR A 573 28.97 -6.56 -28.96
N ALA A 574 30.15 -7.13 -28.74
CA ALA A 574 30.28 -8.40 -28.04
C ALA A 574 29.72 -8.36 -26.61
N ASN A 575 29.56 -7.19 -25.98
CA ASN A 575 29.06 -7.04 -24.61
C ASN A 575 28.63 -5.58 -24.31
N VAL A 576 27.67 -5.36 -23.39
CA VAL A 576 27.45 -4.04 -22.75
C VAL A 576 28.65 -3.60 -21.88
N SER A 577 29.62 -4.51 -21.66
CA SER A 577 30.87 -4.36 -20.90
C SER A 577 31.69 -3.10 -21.21
N GLU A 578 31.69 -2.63 -22.46
CA GLU A 578 32.67 -1.64 -22.91
C GLU A 578 32.33 -0.20 -22.51
N THR A 579 31.13 0.05 -21.98
CA THR A 579 30.60 1.41 -21.82
C THR A 579 30.37 1.86 -20.38
N ASN A 580 30.49 0.99 -19.38
CA ASN A 580 30.08 1.24 -17.98
C ASN A 580 28.66 1.81 -17.83
N SER A 581 27.83 1.74 -18.89
CA SER A 581 26.47 2.27 -18.97
C SER A 581 25.51 1.11 -19.15
N LYS A 582 24.35 1.17 -18.47
CA LYS A 582 23.25 0.22 -18.73
C LYS A 582 22.74 0.33 -20.17
N TRP A 583 22.77 1.55 -20.73
CA TRP A 583 22.16 1.88 -22.02
C TRP A 583 23.21 2.05 -23.11
N ARG A 584 22.86 1.52 -24.28
CA ARG A 584 23.60 1.65 -25.53
C ARG A 584 22.68 2.27 -26.58
N GLU A 585 22.91 3.53 -26.92
CA GLU A 585 22.16 4.24 -27.97
C GLU A 585 22.41 3.59 -29.34
N LEU A 586 21.34 3.33 -30.10
CA LEU A 586 21.40 2.68 -31.41
C LEU A 586 21.32 3.69 -32.57
N ALA A 587 20.21 4.42 -32.61
CA ALA A 587 19.81 5.33 -33.67
C ALA A 587 18.64 6.19 -33.18
N ALA A 588 18.18 7.11 -34.04
CA ALA A 588 16.89 7.76 -33.88
C ALA A 588 16.10 7.61 -35.18
N THR A 589 14.78 7.53 -35.07
CA THR A 589 13.87 7.43 -36.23
C THR A 589 12.73 8.42 -36.11
N ASP A 590 12.25 8.93 -37.23
CA ASP A 590 11.02 9.71 -37.35
C ASP A 590 9.85 8.88 -37.92
N TRP A 591 10.08 7.60 -38.26
CA TRP A 591 9.08 6.70 -38.84
C TRP A 591 7.93 6.43 -37.88
N GLU A 592 6.71 6.39 -38.42
CA GLU A 592 5.49 6.07 -37.65
C GLU A 592 5.20 4.56 -37.63
N HIS A 593 5.67 3.83 -38.65
CA HIS A 593 5.52 2.39 -38.80
C HIS A 593 6.88 1.75 -39.03
N TYR A 594 7.43 1.09 -38.02
CA TYR A 594 8.76 0.49 -38.08
C TYR A 594 8.90 -0.76 -37.24
N THR A 595 9.89 -1.57 -37.56
CA THR A 595 10.26 -2.76 -36.77
C THR A 595 11.70 -2.65 -36.34
N VAL A 596 11.98 -2.85 -35.05
CA VAL A 596 13.33 -3.05 -34.52
C VAL A 596 13.54 -4.54 -34.30
N THR A 597 14.55 -5.14 -34.95
CA THR A 597 14.94 -6.53 -34.71
C THR A 597 16.33 -6.59 -34.13
N PHE A 598 16.58 -7.50 -33.20
CA PHE A 598 17.92 -7.75 -32.65
C PHE A 598 18.01 -9.17 -32.11
N LYS A 599 19.23 -9.68 -31.97
CA LYS A 599 19.51 -10.89 -31.22
C LYS A 599 20.14 -10.55 -29.88
N ALA A 600 19.79 -11.31 -28.85
CA ALA A 600 20.27 -11.10 -27.50
C ALA A 600 20.65 -12.41 -26.81
N ARG A 601 21.66 -12.35 -25.94
CA ARG A 601 22.05 -13.46 -25.05
C ARG A 601 22.38 -12.90 -23.67
N ARG A 602 21.84 -13.52 -22.63
CA ARG A 602 22.22 -13.21 -21.25
C ARG A 602 23.41 -14.08 -20.87
N LEU A 603 24.47 -13.45 -20.37
CA LEU A 603 25.71 -14.12 -20.00
C LEU A 603 25.73 -14.46 -18.50
N GLN A 604 25.28 -13.52 -17.68
CA GLN A 604 25.23 -13.63 -16.22
C GLN A 604 24.18 -12.67 -15.64
N GLY A 605 24.05 -12.62 -14.31
CA GLY A 605 23.12 -11.72 -13.64
C GLY A 605 21.70 -12.28 -13.51
N ASP A 606 20.84 -11.49 -12.89
CA ASP A 606 19.49 -11.83 -12.45
C ASP A 606 18.38 -11.16 -13.26
N LYS A 607 18.74 -10.36 -14.28
CA LYS A 607 17.83 -9.64 -15.19
C LYS A 607 18.13 -9.98 -16.64
N GLY A 608 17.16 -9.76 -17.52
CA GLY A 608 17.32 -9.94 -18.96
C GLY A 608 17.76 -8.68 -19.71
N PHE A 609 16.99 -8.28 -20.72
CA PHE A 609 17.29 -7.23 -21.68
C PHE A 609 16.21 -6.15 -21.69
N GLU A 610 16.56 -4.98 -22.22
CA GLU A 610 15.63 -3.89 -22.43
C GLU A 610 15.83 -3.27 -23.81
N LEU A 611 14.75 -2.87 -24.47
CA LEU A 611 14.75 -1.96 -25.62
C LEU A 611 14.05 -0.66 -25.21
N SER A 612 14.79 0.44 -25.14
CA SER A 612 14.22 1.79 -25.11
C SER A 612 13.87 2.21 -26.53
N PHE A 613 12.66 2.72 -26.73
CA PHE A 613 12.19 3.21 -28.02
C PHE A 613 11.23 4.38 -27.86
N GLY A 614 11.01 5.14 -28.93
CA GLY A 614 10.17 6.34 -28.87
C GLY A 614 10.71 7.41 -27.91
N GLU A 615 12.00 7.38 -27.56
CA GLU A 615 12.57 8.23 -26.52
C GLU A 615 12.73 9.66 -27.03
N GLN A 616 12.06 10.59 -26.32
CA GLN A 616 12.13 12.04 -26.53
C GLN A 616 13.15 12.65 -25.56
N ASP A 617 13.12 12.18 -24.31
CA ASP A 617 14.08 12.47 -23.25
C ASP A 617 14.05 11.32 -22.22
N SER A 618 14.92 11.36 -21.22
CA SER A 618 15.05 10.24 -20.26
C SER A 618 13.81 10.01 -19.38
N GLY A 619 12.91 10.99 -19.27
CA GLY A 619 11.63 10.87 -18.57
C GLY A 619 10.48 10.49 -19.50
N ASN A 620 10.63 10.57 -20.82
CA ASN A 620 9.57 10.38 -21.81
C ASN A 620 10.01 9.41 -22.90
N ARG A 621 9.69 8.13 -22.71
CA ARG A 621 10.11 7.00 -23.58
C ARG A 621 9.25 5.77 -23.36
N TYR A 622 9.45 4.75 -24.18
CA TYR A 622 8.86 3.43 -24.00
C TYR A 622 9.95 2.40 -23.78
N LEU A 623 9.64 1.37 -23.00
CA LEU A 623 10.52 0.26 -22.71
C LEU A 623 9.84 -1.03 -23.12
N TRP A 624 10.57 -1.90 -23.80
CA TRP A 624 10.26 -3.32 -23.85
C TRP A 624 11.25 -4.04 -22.96
N GLU A 625 10.76 -4.49 -21.81
CA GLU A 625 11.52 -5.24 -20.82
C GLU A 625 11.36 -6.74 -21.12
N ILE A 626 12.45 -7.49 -21.18
CA ILE A 626 12.48 -8.92 -21.46
C ILE A 626 13.27 -9.59 -20.34
N GLY A 627 12.63 -10.37 -19.49
CA GLY A 627 13.22 -10.83 -18.24
C GLY A 627 13.29 -9.71 -17.18
N GLY A 628 12.16 -9.01 -16.98
CA GLY A 628 12.01 -7.85 -16.09
C GLY A 628 11.90 -8.21 -14.61
N TRP A 629 10.69 -8.20 -14.06
CA TRP A 629 10.37 -8.58 -12.68
C TRP A 629 11.01 -9.94 -12.34
N GLN A 630 12.05 -9.91 -11.52
CA GLN A 630 12.90 -11.06 -11.14
C GLN A 630 13.24 -12.05 -12.29
N ASN A 631 13.37 -11.56 -13.53
CA ASN A 631 13.54 -12.40 -14.73
C ASN A 631 12.40 -13.42 -14.96
N GLN A 632 11.16 -12.99 -14.68
CA GLN A 632 9.95 -13.82 -14.78
C GLN A 632 8.93 -13.27 -15.78
N ASP A 633 9.12 -12.07 -16.33
CA ASP A 633 8.20 -11.46 -17.29
C ASP A 633 8.89 -10.78 -18.47
N ALA A 634 8.08 -10.49 -19.49
CA ALA A 634 8.34 -9.51 -20.52
C ALA A 634 7.17 -8.51 -20.56
N ALA A 635 7.47 -7.21 -20.63
CA ALA A 635 6.48 -6.16 -20.51
C ALA A 635 6.76 -4.99 -21.46
N LEU A 636 5.69 -4.36 -21.97
CA LEU A 636 5.76 -3.05 -22.62
C LEU A 636 5.35 -1.98 -21.62
N VAL A 637 6.19 -0.98 -21.43
CA VAL A 637 6.02 0.08 -20.43
C VAL A 637 6.11 1.44 -21.11
N SER A 638 5.17 2.33 -20.81
CA SER A 638 5.25 3.75 -21.18
C SER A 638 5.79 4.55 -20.00
N LEU A 639 6.74 5.45 -20.24
CA LEU A 639 7.31 6.36 -19.25
C LEU A 639 6.91 7.79 -19.62
N VAL A 640 6.21 8.47 -18.72
CA VAL A 640 5.81 9.87 -18.88
C VAL A 640 6.29 10.68 -17.69
N ASN A 641 7.16 11.66 -17.93
CA ASN A 641 7.85 12.44 -16.90
C ASN A 641 8.49 11.57 -15.79
N GLY A 642 9.09 10.45 -16.19
CA GLY A 642 9.74 9.50 -15.28
C GLY A 642 8.80 8.56 -14.53
N ARG A 643 7.49 8.58 -14.83
CA ARG A 643 6.47 7.72 -14.21
C ARG A 643 6.05 6.60 -15.16
N GLY A 644 6.27 5.36 -14.74
CA GLY A 644 6.02 4.18 -15.56
C GLY A 644 4.55 3.76 -15.57
N SER A 645 4.08 3.20 -16.68
CA SER A 645 2.78 2.53 -16.80
C SER A 645 2.96 1.28 -17.64
N CYS A 646 2.70 0.11 -17.05
CA CYS A 646 2.66 -1.14 -17.80
C CYS A 646 1.47 -1.09 -18.78
N LEU A 647 1.75 -1.31 -20.06
CA LEU A 647 0.73 -1.37 -21.11
C LEU A 647 0.24 -2.80 -21.34
N THR A 648 1.14 -3.77 -21.16
CA THR A 648 0.86 -5.22 -21.23
C THR A 648 2.04 -5.97 -20.63
N GLN A 649 1.78 -7.20 -20.18
CA GLN A 649 2.75 -8.10 -19.59
C GLN A 649 2.50 -9.55 -20.04
N SER A 650 3.56 -10.37 -20.06
CA SER A 650 3.50 -11.82 -20.23
C SER A 650 4.59 -12.49 -19.41
N LEU A 651 4.37 -13.70 -18.89
CA LEU A 651 5.43 -14.47 -18.24
C LEU A 651 6.49 -14.85 -19.28
N PHE A 652 7.76 -14.57 -18.95
CA PHE A 652 8.90 -14.90 -19.79
C PHE A 652 10.17 -14.93 -18.95
N THR A 653 10.97 -15.98 -19.12
CA THR A 653 12.26 -16.10 -18.44
C THR A 653 13.39 -16.10 -19.45
N VAL A 654 14.36 -15.19 -19.27
CA VAL A 654 15.59 -15.20 -20.04
C VAL A 654 16.55 -16.22 -19.41
N GLU A 655 16.86 -17.26 -20.16
CA GLU A 655 17.85 -18.27 -19.79
C GLU A 655 19.27 -17.75 -20.07
N SER A 656 20.23 -18.17 -19.24
CA SER A 656 21.64 -17.83 -19.46
C SER A 656 22.21 -18.65 -20.61
N GLU A 657 23.07 -18.01 -21.42
CA GLU A 657 23.75 -18.60 -22.57
C GLU A 657 22.83 -19.09 -23.71
N VAL A 658 21.58 -18.65 -23.72
CA VAL A 658 20.61 -18.90 -24.80
C VAL A 658 20.49 -17.68 -25.71
N ASP A 659 20.44 -17.93 -27.02
CA ASP A 659 20.21 -16.90 -28.03
C ASP A 659 18.71 -16.67 -28.22
N TYR A 660 18.32 -15.41 -28.21
CA TYR A 660 16.96 -14.96 -28.47
C TYR A 660 16.93 -14.08 -29.72
N GLU A 661 15.96 -14.32 -30.61
CA GLU A 661 15.64 -13.43 -31.72
C GLU A 661 14.45 -12.54 -31.34
N CYS A 662 14.69 -11.25 -31.17
CA CYS A 662 13.70 -10.29 -30.69
C CYS A 662 13.25 -9.36 -31.82
N ALA A 663 11.95 -9.06 -31.89
CA ALA A 663 11.40 -8.08 -32.80
C ALA A 663 10.32 -7.23 -32.12
N LEU A 664 10.43 -5.91 -32.20
CA LEU A 664 9.39 -4.96 -31.78
C LEU A 664 8.84 -4.26 -33.03
N GLU A 665 7.58 -4.51 -33.34
CA GLU A 665 6.81 -3.81 -34.38
C GLU A 665 6.05 -2.64 -33.74
N VAL A 666 6.27 -1.45 -34.27
CA VAL A 666 5.57 -0.21 -33.93
C VAL A 666 4.74 0.20 -35.14
N SER A 667 3.44 0.33 -34.96
CA SER A 667 2.51 0.80 -35.99
C SER A 667 1.65 1.92 -35.43
N GLY A 668 2.10 3.16 -35.59
CA GLY A 668 1.53 4.34 -34.95
C GLY A 668 1.66 4.26 -33.43
N ARG A 669 0.60 3.78 -32.76
CA ARG A 669 0.53 3.56 -31.30
C ARG A 669 0.21 2.12 -30.90
N SER A 670 0.09 1.23 -31.88
CA SER A 670 0.02 -0.22 -31.66
C SER A 670 1.44 -0.78 -31.59
N LEU A 671 1.66 -1.65 -30.61
CA LEU A 671 2.95 -2.27 -30.29
C LEU A 671 2.77 -3.79 -30.30
N LYS A 672 3.62 -4.50 -31.03
CA LYS A 672 3.70 -5.96 -31.00
C LYS A 672 5.15 -6.38 -30.81
N ALA A 673 5.40 -7.19 -29.79
CA ALA A 673 6.73 -7.65 -29.44
C ALA A 673 6.81 -9.17 -29.53
N TYR A 674 7.83 -9.66 -30.22
CA TYR A 674 8.01 -11.07 -30.54
C TYR A 674 9.38 -11.57 -30.05
N ILE A 675 9.40 -12.76 -29.48
CA ILE A 675 10.64 -13.46 -29.11
C ILE A 675 10.63 -14.83 -29.80
N ASN A 676 11.70 -15.15 -30.53
CA ASN A 676 11.83 -16.36 -31.34
C ASN A 676 10.67 -16.57 -32.33
N GLY A 677 10.09 -15.46 -32.82
CA GLY A 677 8.94 -15.46 -33.74
C GLY A 677 7.57 -15.65 -33.08
N GLU A 678 7.51 -15.88 -31.77
CA GLU A 678 6.27 -15.96 -31.01
C GLU A 678 5.86 -14.58 -30.50
N LEU A 679 4.58 -14.22 -30.61
CA LEU A 679 4.05 -12.97 -30.07
C LEU A 679 4.02 -13.07 -28.54
N ILE A 680 4.81 -12.23 -27.88
CA ILE A 680 4.93 -12.20 -26.42
C ILE A 680 4.09 -11.07 -25.82
N ASN A 681 4.11 -9.89 -26.43
CA ASN A 681 3.38 -8.73 -25.93
C ASN A 681 2.63 -8.03 -27.07
N GLU A 682 1.39 -7.62 -26.82
CA GLU A 682 0.61 -6.75 -27.69
C GLU A 682 -0.08 -5.68 -26.86
N ALA A 683 0.03 -4.42 -27.28
CA ALA A 683 -0.60 -3.29 -26.62
C ALA A 683 -0.95 -2.18 -27.60
N GLU A 684 -1.91 -1.35 -27.20
CA GLU A 684 -2.18 -0.06 -27.81
C GLU A 684 -2.01 1.02 -26.73
N ASP A 685 -1.11 1.98 -26.95
CA ASP A 685 -0.98 3.11 -26.02
C ASP A 685 -2.07 4.15 -26.34
N LYS A 686 -3.10 4.24 -25.50
CA LYS A 686 -4.21 5.17 -25.71
C LYS A 686 -3.73 6.63 -25.71
N PRO A 687 -4.19 7.47 -26.65
CA PRO A 687 -3.89 8.89 -26.59
C PRO A 687 -4.57 9.54 -25.39
N LEU A 688 -3.91 10.54 -24.79
CA LEU A 688 -4.49 11.32 -23.71
C LEU A 688 -5.65 12.18 -24.24
N VAL A 689 -6.84 11.95 -23.68
CA VAL A 689 -8.05 12.74 -23.95
C VAL A 689 -8.49 13.40 -22.66
N ILE A 690 -8.48 14.72 -22.64
CA ILE A 690 -8.92 15.51 -21.49
C ILE A 690 -10.37 15.91 -21.70
N ALA A 691 -11.28 15.34 -20.91
CA ALA A 691 -12.68 15.73 -20.92
C ALA A 691 -12.84 17.20 -20.46
N PRO A 692 -13.87 17.91 -20.93
CA PRO A 692 -14.11 19.28 -20.48
C PRO A 692 -14.41 19.37 -18.98
N LEU A 693 -15.06 18.33 -18.45
CA LEU A 693 -15.36 18.14 -17.04
C LEU A 693 -15.55 16.64 -16.78
N TYR A 694 -14.97 16.12 -15.71
CA TYR A 694 -15.29 14.79 -15.19
C TYR A 694 -16.32 14.93 -14.09
N TYR A 695 -17.35 14.09 -14.07
CA TYR A 695 -18.44 14.23 -13.12
C TYR A 695 -19.11 12.91 -12.77
N THR A 696 -19.75 12.90 -11.61
CA THR A 696 -20.63 11.81 -11.15
C THR A 696 -21.68 12.38 -10.20
N ALA A 697 -22.84 11.74 -10.11
CA ALA A 697 -23.86 12.09 -9.14
C ALA A 697 -24.37 10.86 -8.39
N SER A 698 -24.68 11.06 -7.11
CA SER A 698 -25.21 10.02 -6.23
C SER A 698 -26.21 10.58 -5.24
N TYR A 699 -26.98 9.68 -4.64
CA TYR A 699 -27.95 10.00 -3.59
C TYR A 699 -27.55 9.33 -2.29
N GLU A 700 -27.66 10.04 -1.18
CA GLU A 700 -27.47 9.48 0.16
C GLU A 700 -28.82 9.33 0.88
N LYS A 701 -29.15 8.09 1.26
CA LYS A 701 -30.44 7.72 1.86
C LYS A 701 -30.63 8.28 3.25
N GLU A 702 -29.56 8.34 4.05
CA GLU A 702 -29.64 8.75 5.45
C GLU A 702 -30.01 10.22 5.59
N SER A 703 -29.35 11.09 4.82
CA SER A 703 -29.63 12.53 4.82
C SER A 703 -30.72 12.95 3.84
N GLY A 704 -30.94 12.16 2.78
CA GLY A 704 -31.74 12.54 1.62
C GLY A 704 -31.03 13.49 0.65
N ASP A 705 -29.72 13.69 0.83
CA ASP A 705 -28.95 14.64 0.04
C ASP A 705 -28.62 14.09 -1.36
N THR A 706 -28.62 14.98 -2.35
CA THR A 706 -28.08 14.71 -3.69
C THR A 706 -26.66 15.25 -3.79
N ILE A 707 -25.73 14.41 -4.21
CA ILE A 707 -24.31 14.73 -4.28
C ILE A 707 -23.90 14.76 -5.75
N VAL A 708 -23.23 15.82 -6.18
CA VAL A 708 -22.63 15.95 -7.50
C VAL A 708 -21.15 16.24 -7.32
N LYS A 709 -20.28 15.43 -7.92
CA LYS A 709 -18.83 15.68 -7.96
C LYS A 709 -18.46 16.17 -9.34
N ALA A 710 -17.62 17.19 -9.41
CA ALA A 710 -17.11 17.77 -10.64
C ALA A 710 -15.60 18.00 -10.50
N VAL A 711 -14.83 17.45 -11.44
CA VAL A 711 -13.37 17.59 -11.49
C VAL A 711 -13.02 18.27 -12.81
N ASN A 712 -12.43 19.45 -12.71
CA ASN A 712 -11.96 20.22 -13.84
C ASN A 712 -10.44 20.17 -13.87
N VAL A 713 -9.86 19.39 -14.79
CA VAL A 713 -8.40 19.29 -14.94
C VAL A 713 -7.82 20.37 -15.86
N GLN A 714 -8.67 21.19 -16.48
CA GLN A 714 -8.26 22.21 -17.44
C GLN A 714 -7.77 23.49 -16.74
N GLU A 715 -6.94 24.27 -17.44
CA GLU A 715 -6.46 25.58 -17.01
C GLU A 715 -7.52 26.70 -17.05
N LYS A 716 -8.73 26.40 -17.54
CA LYS A 716 -9.82 27.37 -17.66
C LYS A 716 -10.96 27.00 -16.74
N ALA A 717 -11.61 28.02 -16.19
CA ALA A 717 -12.83 27.86 -15.43
C ALA A 717 -13.98 27.43 -16.36
N LEU A 718 -14.97 26.75 -15.79
CA LEU A 718 -16.19 26.33 -16.47
C LEU A 718 -17.41 26.85 -15.70
N ASP A 719 -18.17 27.75 -16.31
CA ASP A 719 -19.45 28.19 -15.76
C ASP A 719 -20.49 27.07 -15.91
N LEU A 720 -20.86 26.43 -14.80
CA LEU A 720 -21.71 25.25 -14.75
C LEU A 720 -23.07 25.59 -14.14
N THR A 721 -24.15 25.12 -14.77
CA THR A 721 -25.48 25.08 -14.16
C THR A 721 -25.83 23.64 -13.78
N ILE A 722 -26.15 23.39 -12.52
CA ILE A 722 -26.61 22.08 -12.03
C ILE A 722 -28.12 22.16 -11.82
N GLU A 723 -28.87 21.32 -12.52
CA GLU A 723 -30.32 21.24 -12.43
C GLU A 723 -30.71 19.90 -11.82
N LEU A 724 -31.40 19.92 -10.68
CA LEU A 724 -32.02 18.73 -10.11
C LEU A 724 -33.38 18.56 -10.75
N THR A 725 -33.68 17.36 -11.27
CA THR A 725 -34.93 17.09 -11.99
C THR A 725 -35.70 15.96 -11.31
N LYS A 726 -37.00 16.16 -11.15
CA LYS A 726 -37.94 15.18 -10.61
C LYS A 726 -39.18 15.13 -11.51
N LEU A 727 -39.52 13.96 -12.04
CA LEU A 727 -40.63 13.71 -12.96
C LEU A 727 -40.62 14.67 -14.16
N GLY A 728 -39.43 15.00 -14.66
CA GLY A 728 -39.24 15.92 -15.79
C GLY A 728 -39.40 17.41 -15.47
N SER A 729 -39.58 17.79 -14.20
CA SER A 729 -39.62 19.18 -13.75
C SER A 729 -38.42 19.49 -12.85
N THR A 730 -37.96 20.74 -12.81
CA THR A 730 -36.89 21.15 -11.89
C THR A 730 -37.36 21.03 -10.44
N ALA A 731 -36.56 20.37 -9.60
CA ALA A 731 -36.74 20.29 -8.16
C ALA A 731 -35.96 21.41 -7.47
N SER A 732 -36.57 22.07 -6.49
CA SER A 732 -35.90 23.11 -5.69
C SER A 732 -35.10 22.46 -4.57
N ALA A 733 -33.79 22.71 -4.53
CA ALA A 733 -32.99 22.54 -3.31
C ALA A 733 -33.06 23.82 -2.48
N ARG A 734 -33.00 23.69 -1.15
CA ARG A 734 -33.00 24.85 -0.24
C ARG A 734 -31.59 25.36 0.02
N LYS A 735 -30.64 24.43 0.09
CA LYS A 735 -29.25 24.71 0.42
C LYS A 735 -28.34 23.82 -0.41
N VAL A 736 -27.19 24.37 -0.80
CA VAL A 736 -26.06 23.59 -1.32
C VAL A 736 -24.82 23.84 -0.47
N GLU A 737 -24.21 22.76 -0.02
CA GLU A 737 -22.88 22.77 0.59
C GLU A 737 -21.85 22.40 -0.47
N ILE A 738 -20.75 23.14 -0.53
CA ILE A 738 -19.69 22.94 -1.51
C ILE A 738 -18.40 22.60 -0.77
N TYR A 739 -17.74 21.54 -1.19
CA TYR A 739 -16.40 21.16 -0.74
C TYR A 739 -15.47 21.26 -1.93
N GLU A 740 -14.45 22.09 -1.83
CA GLU A 740 -13.62 22.46 -2.97
C GLU A 740 -12.14 22.34 -2.63
N LEU A 741 -11.40 21.64 -3.50
CA LEU A 741 -9.94 21.67 -3.54
C LEU A 741 -9.56 22.42 -4.82
N ALA A 742 -9.03 23.64 -4.69
CA ALA A 742 -8.75 24.54 -5.81
C ALA A 742 -7.75 25.64 -5.44
N GLY A 743 -7.09 26.21 -6.45
CA GLY A 743 -6.22 27.39 -6.28
C GLY A 743 -4.76 27.08 -5.95
N TYR A 744 -4.33 25.83 -6.18
CA TYR A 744 -2.96 25.37 -5.94
C TYR A 744 -2.23 25.15 -7.27
N GLY A 745 -0.92 25.40 -7.28
CA GLY A 745 -0.04 25.02 -8.37
C GLY A 745 0.07 23.50 -8.51
N LEU A 746 0.13 23.02 -9.76
CA LEU A 746 0.14 21.58 -10.06
C LEU A 746 1.29 20.79 -9.42
N GLU A 747 2.43 21.44 -9.16
CA GLU A 747 3.60 20.83 -8.53
C GLU A 747 3.63 20.98 -7.00
N GLU A 748 2.64 21.68 -6.40
CA GLU A 748 2.60 21.87 -4.95
C GLU A 748 2.29 20.56 -4.21
N GLN A 749 2.83 20.44 -3.00
CA GLN A 749 2.67 19.30 -2.09
C GLN A 749 2.54 19.79 -0.65
N ASN A 750 1.93 18.97 0.21
CA ASN A 750 2.03 19.12 1.66
C ASN A 750 3.36 18.53 2.14
N ASP A 751 3.87 19.06 3.24
CA ASP A 751 5.11 18.62 3.90
C ASP A 751 5.00 18.92 5.40
N PHE A 752 6.05 18.64 6.19
CA PHE A 752 6.02 18.94 7.63
C PHE A 752 6.05 20.43 7.98
N GLU A 753 6.53 21.30 7.08
CA GLU A 753 6.56 22.75 7.32
C GLU A 753 5.18 23.38 7.06
N ALA A 754 4.43 22.82 6.10
CA ALA A 754 3.10 23.23 5.70
C ALA A 754 2.18 22.00 5.51
N PRO A 755 1.77 21.32 6.60
CA PRO A 755 1.05 20.04 6.54
C PRO A 755 -0.37 20.13 5.97
N THR A 756 -0.89 21.34 5.83
CA THR A 756 -2.22 21.64 5.28
C THR A 756 -2.15 22.71 4.19
N ARG A 757 -1.03 22.82 3.45
CA ARG A 757 -0.87 23.75 2.33
C ARG A 757 -2.02 23.58 1.32
N ILE A 758 -2.25 22.34 0.94
CA ILE A 758 -3.36 21.85 0.13
C ILE A 758 -4.34 21.18 1.09
N ALA A 759 -5.53 21.76 1.23
CA ALA A 759 -6.61 21.21 2.05
C ALA A 759 -7.97 21.72 1.55
N PRO A 760 -9.06 20.92 1.63
CA PRO A 760 -10.34 21.31 1.08
C PRO A 760 -10.95 22.48 1.85
N GLN A 761 -11.63 23.35 1.11
CA GLN A 761 -12.42 24.46 1.63
C GLN A 761 -13.91 24.13 1.57
N GLN A 762 -14.68 24.61 2.54
CA GLN A 762 -16.13 24.40 2.59
C GLN A 762 -16.90 25.72 2.49
N TYR A 763 -17.95 25.72 1.67
CA TYR A 763 -18.86 26.85 1.48
C TYR A 763 -20.32 26.39 1.59
N GLY A 764 -21.23 27.32 1.91
CA GLY A 764 -22.66 27.05 1.98
C GLY A 764 -23.46 28.16 1.32
N TYR A 765 -24.44 27.80 0.50
CA TYR A 765 -25.32 28.72 -0.20
C TYR A 765 -26.78 28.37 0.08
N GLU A 766 -27.56 29.37 0.49
CA GLU A 766 -29.02 29.27 0.50
C GLU A 766 -29.54 29.59 -0.90
N LEU A 767 -30.51 28.81 -1.36
CA LEU A 767 -31.08 28.92 -2.69
C LEU A 767 -32.48 29.53 -2.62
N GLU A 768 -32.79 30.41 -3.56
CA GLU A 768 -34.15 30.94 -3.70
C GLU A 768 -35.10 29.83 -4.15
N SER A 769 -36.32 29.83 -3.61
CA SER A 769 -37.29 28.73 -3.77
C SER A 769 -37.70 28.44 -5.23
N ASP A 770 -37.48 29.39 -6.14
CA ASP A 770 -37.85 29.37 -7.55
C ASP A 770 -36.64 29.32 -8.51
N ALA A 771 -35.41 29.12 -8.00
CA ALA A 771 -34.23 28.98 -8.83
C ALA A 771 -34.31 27.71 -9.70
N SER A 772 -34.28 27.87 -11.03
CA SER A 772 -34.37 26.75 -11.99
C SER A 772 -33.08 25.93 -12.14
N GLY A 773 -32.10 26.10 -11.23
CA GLY A 773 -30.79 25.47 -11.26
C GLY A 773 -29.77 26.26 -10.44
N PHE A 774 -28.71 25.59 -9.99
CA PHE A 774 -27.61 26.21 -9.26
C PHE A 774 -26.46 26.55 -10.21
N LYS A 775 -26.06 27.81 -10.26
CA LYS A 775 -24.96 28.29 -11.12
C LYS A 775 -23.67 28.41 -10.30
N TYR A 776 -22.59 27.84 -10.81
CA TYR A 776 -21.28 27.89 -10.16
C TYR A 776 -20.15 27.93 -11.21
N GLY A 777 -19.16 28.80 -10.99
CA GLY A 777 -17.95 28.82 -11.80
C GLY A 777 -16.95 27.79 -11.28
N VAL A 778 -16.95 26.57 -11.85
CA VAL A 778 -15.98 25.53 -11.49
C VAL A 778 -14.59 26.03 -11.85
N LYS A 779 -13.73 26.18 -10.84
CA LYS A 779 -12.40 26.77 -10.99
C LYS A 779 -11.51 25.91 -11.91
N PRO A 780 -10.47 26.49 -12.54
CA PRO A 780 -9.42 25.70 -13.18
C PRO A 780 -8.80 24.70 -12.21
N GLN A 781 -8.38 23.54 -12.72
CA GLN A 781 -7.57 22.55 -11.97
C GLN A 781 -8.13 22.31 -10.57
N SER A 782 -9.40 21.94 -10.47
CA SER A 782 -10.13 21.87 -9.21
C SER A 782 -10.98 20.62 -9.08
N ILE A 783 -11.26 20.27 -7.83
CA ILE A 783 -12.22 19.26 -7.43
C ILE A 783 -13.31 19.98 -6.65
N THR A 784 -14.56 19.84 -7.07
CA THR A 784 -15.71 20.46 -6.43
C THR A 784 -16.78 19.41 -6.17
N ILE A 785 -17.21 19.29 -4.91
CA ILE A 785 -18.33 18.43 -4.51
C ILE A 785 -19.48 19.33 -4.06
N PHE A 786 -20.62 19.20 -4.73
CA PHE A 786 -21.87 19.86 -4.40
C PHE A 786 -22.76 18.89 -3.66
N ARG A 787 -23.28 19.31 -2.50
CA ARG A 787 -24.21 18.53 -1.70
C ARG A 787 -25.50 19.32 -1.51
N PHE A 788 -26.52 18.93 -2.26
CA PHE A 788 -27.82 19.57 -2.30
C PHE A 788 -28.75 18.99 -1.24
N LYS A 789 -29.33 19.88 -0.43
CA LYS A 789 -30.33 19.58 0.60
C LYS A 789 -31.70 20.02 0.10
N LEU A 790 -32.58 19.05 -0.16
CA LEU A 790 -33.93 19.26 -0.73
C LEU A 790 -34.95 19.75 0.32
#